data_AF-A0A7R8WSJ3-F1
#
_entry.id   AF-A0A7R8WSJ3-F1
#
_cell.length_a   1.000
_cell.length_b   1.000
_cell.length_c   1.000
_cell.angle_alpha   90.00
_cell.angle_beta   90.00
_cell.angle_gamma   90.00
#
_symmetry.space_group_name_H-M   'P 1'
#
loop_
_entity.id
_entity.type
_entity.pdbx_description
1 polymer ?
#
loop_
_entity_poly.entity_id
_entity_poly.type
_entity_poly.pdbx_seq_one_letter_code
_entity_poly.pdbx_strand_id
1 'polypeptide(L)'
;IWLAWLKPVTGHHGFVYALDHPIPEKPLHSTVDKPIAQQDKMARLAWLDELERLFLKPVGLSLQDTPPTPSPLLAGFCSVADWLGSRSDELNFCYKAGPIDDLRDYFDQKCREDAPRVLALAGINGKPKPFLGVQALLKRDYQPRQLQTLVNDLPVTPGLTIVEAPTGSGKTEMALAYAWRLLAANHADSIVFAMPTQATANAMLQRLEKIATTLFEDKPNLILAHGHARFNDNFLKLKQTGKTVQENEEAWVQCNEWLGQSRKRIFLGQIGICTVDQVLVSVLPVKHRFVRGFGVGRSVLIVDEVHAYDAYMYGLLEAVLKAQHEVGASSILLSATLPQSLKNQLLATSGKAIETAQTHAPYPLISWSDGKANHAFTLPDNEQPPLRQVQVECHESEGLLPNAALRQRIIDAAEQGAQVAIICNLVDVAQQLARDLQKLTALPVDIFHARYCLHDRQKKEDTVLKHYGAEGKRASGRILVATQVIEQSLDVDFDWLITQLCPVDLLFQRMGRLHRHERYRPTGFESARCTVLLPTGNDYGTHGLIYGNTRVMWRTAQKLQTCPDQIIDFPAAYRDWIEPVYSEEAWGTEPEAVETGFTLFEEKLAEKRILARQMLKWSEDVALMDDDENVRAVTRDGEFNVSVIPYLDTARGKQLLDSSILDSLSEWQQAEALAMNTVGVPKSWGKLLPEKDKEGRVWLAMQQGDGMNLLTDSWIPVRPQAGGTGQQISLQALLCGSERWELALPRDDMELAALQLLISLVQVLLPPADKKQWVERVLRPLPPEALTTAIQDYQGWFQVDHPDYPFMQMSYRKNNSARESLDKLFTGINTSENSKFVNEPNLVAAVCQSCCVIALFNYANNSPSFGGGPDGGFKYGIRGTCAVSTFIRWDDLRSTIWANVLSQAFLNQNIPDWKRAEFKKPTWMERIPEGGKISASSIDLLRGLFWQPGCLQLGKPIEAGQCSCCGSFVPARIDHFFRAPYGFTIDGFWEHPHSPLALTVKHKKSGSDEIFEYLRWNGSAPAWTQLSGIVVERTEEIQKGTKRIQRPALVVKQFKSYLGSNSKQVQLIVGGYRNFSAKIIERRHELISLSHGWESHGNVVHELVDHALKYLGSLSSALYTASEGIKSSDGMIKGIGFKYKVKQKMHYSLQDLGKVQFYRRSEDLVIRALADIYFNEPVPTFIMLDKGLKRICESVFAELTSPYQHDPELFRTLAIARRSLQKHIREIRINPHQEDAA
;
A
#
# COMPACT_ATOMS: atom_id res chain seq x y z
N ILE A 1 0.40 65.04 21.66
CA ILE A 1 -1.04 64.74 21.53
C ILE A 1 -1.26 63.52 20.61
N TRP A 2 -0.80 63.53 19.35
CA TRP A 2 -1.01 62.42 18.38
C TRP A 2 -0.13 61.16 18.52
N LEU A 3 0.69 61.05 19.58
CA LEU A 3 1.68 59.98 19.72
C LEU A 3 1.05 58.56 19.70
N ALA A 4 -0.12 58.41 20.30
CA ALA A 4 -0.86 57.15 20.35
C ALA A 4 -1.34 56.68 18.96
N TRP A 5 -1.62 57.61 18.05
CA TRP A 5 -1.96 57.31 16.64
C TRP A 5 -0.72 57.08 15.78
N LEU A 6 0.38 57.79 16.06
CA LEU A 6 1.59 57.71 15.25
C LEU A 6 2.26 56.34 15.32
N LYS A 7 2.27 55.68 16.49
CA LYS A 7 2.85 54.35 16.67
C LYS A 7 2.19 53.27 15.79
N PRO A 8 0.86 53.05 15.80
CA PRO A 8 0.21 52.07 14.94
C PRO A 8 0.30 52.44 13.45
N VAL A 9 0.27 53.72 13.10
CA VAL A 9 0.38 54.17 11.70
C VAL A 9 1.80 53.95 11.16
N THR A 10 2.85 54.29 11.90
CA THR A 10 4.24 54.09 11.44
C THR A 10 4.71 52.65 11.53
N GLY A 11 4.06 51.82 12.37
CA GLY A 11 4.32 50.39 12.49
C GLY A 11 3.71 49.49 11.39
N HIS A 12 3.01 50.07 10.42
CA HIS A 12 2.27 49.34 9.38
C HIS A 12 3.14 48.40 8.51
N HIS A 13 4.46 48.58 8.45
CA HIS A 13 5.36 47.65 7.75
C HIS A 13 5.72 46.38 8.55
N GLY A 14 5.15 46.22 9.75
CA GLY A 14 5.08 44.90 10.39
C GLY A 14 5.23 44.85 11.91
N PHE A 15 5.54 45.94 12.59
CA PHE A 15 5.72 45.95 14.05
C PHE A 15 5.33 47.28 14.68
N VAL A 16 4.58 47.22 15.79
CA VAL A 16 4.12 48.40 16.55
C VAL A 16 4.75 48.32 17.94
N TYR A 17 5.49 49.36 18.33
CA TYR A 17 6.06 49.47 19.67
C TYR A 17 4.99 49.78 20.71
N ALA A 18 5.15 49.23 21.92
CA ALA A 18 4.28 49.52 23.07
C ALA A 18 4.25 51.02 23.41
N LEU A 19 3.15 51.50 24.03
CA LEU A 19 2.90 52.93 24.28
C LEU A 19 3.90 53.56 25.25
N ASP A 20 4.37 52.78 26.21
CA ASP A 20 5.38 53.07 27.25
C ASP A 20 6.83 53.06 26.73
N HIS A 21 7.09 52.47 25.56
CA HIS A 21 8.42 52.51 24.95
C HIS A 21 8.78 53.95 24.52
N PRO A 22 9.87 54.55 25.03
CA PRO A 22 10.30 55.88 24.64
C PRO A 22 10.70 55.87 23.16
N ILE A 23 10.17 56.81 22.37
CA ILE A 23 10.69 57.03 21.01
C ILE A 23 12.14 57.49 21.20
N PRO A 24 13.14 56.76 20.66
CA PRO A 24 14.51 57.24 20.72
C PRO A 24 14.55 58.58 19.99
N GLU A 25 14.88 59.67 20.68
CA GLU A 25 15.37 60.89 20.03
C GLU A 25 16.72 60.56 19.41
N LYS A 26 16.72 59.81 18.31
CA LYS A 26 17.91 59.60 17.50
C LYS A 26 18.15 60.90 16.75
N PRO A 27 19.22 61.66 17.04
CA PRO A 27 19.60 62.76 16.18
C PRO A 27 19.83 62.21 14.76
N LEU A 28 19.50 63.01 13.75
CA LEU A 28 19.83 62.67 12.37
C LEU A 28 21.32 62.27 12.29
N HIS A 29 21.61 61.20 11.55
CA HIS A 29 22.96 60.68 11.42
C HIS A 29 23.91 61.80 10.96
N SER A 30 25.15 61.84 11.48
CA SER A 30 26.11 62.94 11.25
C SER A 30 26.49 63.18 9.79
N THR A 31 26.08 62.28 8.88
CA THR A 31 26.29 62.34 7.43
C THR A 31 25.13 62.99 6.67
N VAL A 32 24.04 63.38 7.33
CA VAL A 32 22.89 64.01 6.68
C VAL A 32 23.16 65.51 6.50
N ASP A 33 23.08 66.00 5.27
CA ASP A 33 23.27 67.40 4.96
C ASP A 33 22.12 68.26 5.54
N LYS A 34 22.47 69.23 6.39
CA LYS A 34 21.49 70.02 7.18
C LYS A 34 20.50 70.83 6.32
N PRO A 35 20.88 71.44 5.18
CA PRO A 35 19.96 72.14 4.28
C PRO A 35 18.93 71.20 3.66
N ILE A 36 19.34 69.99 3.26
CA ILE A 36 18.44 68.97 2.70
C ILE A 36 17.45 68.51 3.77
N ALA A 37 17.92 68.28 5.01
CA ALA A 37 17.03 67.93 6.12
C ALA A 37 16.00 69.03 6.43
N GLN A 38 16.40 70.30 6.34
CA GLN A 38 15.49 71.43 6.54
C GLN A 38 14.49 71.57 5.38
N GLN A 39 14.93 71.36 4.13
CA GLN A 39 14.06 71.34 2.97
C GLN A 39 13.05 70.19 3.01
N ASP A 40 13.48 68.99 3.39
CA ASP A 40 12.60 67.82 3.59
C ASP A 40 11.59 68.08 4.71
N LYS A 41 12.02 68.71 5.83
CA LYS A 41 11.12 69.12 6.90
C LYS A 41 10.05 70.11 6.41
N MET A 42 10.44 71.12 5.64
CA MET A 42 9.50 72.08 5.07
C MET A 42 8.53 71.42 4.09
N ALA A 43 9.01 70.50 3.25
CA ALA A 43 8.16 69.74 2.32
C ALA A 43 7.15 68.86 3.06
N ARG A 44 7.55 68.16 4.13
CA ARG A 44 6.64 67.36 4.97
C ARG A 44 5.60 68.21 5.70
N LEU A 45 5.98 69.39 6.18
CA LEU A 45 5.04 70.33 6.81
C LEU A 45 4.01 70.84 5.79
N ALA A 46 4.45 71.24 4.59
CA ALA A 46 3.54 71.64 3.51
C ALA A 46 2.60 70.49 3.09
N TRP A 47 3.10 69.25 3.07
CA TRP A 47 2.26 68.07 2.81
C TRP A 47 1.22 67.82 3.91
N LEU A 48 1.59 68.01 5.19
CA LEU A 48 0.65 67.89 6.31
C LEU A 48 -0.45 68.96 6.27
N ASP A 49 -0.11 70.20 5.91
CA ASP A 49 -1.09 71.28 5.77
C ASP A 49 -2.13 70.97 4.68
N GLU A 50 -1.68 70.33 3.60
CA GLU A 50 -2.55 69.92 2.50
C GLU A 50 -3.40 68.69 2.85
N LEU A 51 -2.86 67.72 3.58
CA LEU A 51 -3.65 66.61 4.15
C LEU A 51 -4.70 67.09 5.15
N GLU A 52 -4.38 68.09 5.98
CA GLU A 52 -5.34 68.73 6.87
C GLU A 52 -6.47 69.39 6.07
N ARG A 53 -6.13 70.08 4.98
CA ARG A 53 -7.11 70.68 4.06
C ARG A 53 -8.00 69.64 3.38
N LEU A 54 -7.44 68.49 3.01
CA LEU A 54 -8.14 67.43 2.30
C LEU A 54 -9.08 66.62 3.22
N PHE A 55 -8.63 66.26 4.43
CA PHE A 55 -9.33 65.29 5.28
C PHE A 55 -9.96 65.85 6.56
N LEU A 56 -9.38 66.91 7.18
CA LEU A 56 -9.83 67.41 8.49
C LEU A 56 -10.70 68.66 8.35
N LYS A 57 -10.31 69.65 7.54
CA LYS A 57 -11.10 70.88 7.33
C LYS A 57 -12.52 70.65 6.82
N PRO A 58 -12.80 69.68 5.92
CA PRO A 58 -14.17 69.43 5.45
C PRO A 58 -15.14 68.98 6.55
N VAL A 59 -14.62 68.39 7.64
CA VAL A 59 -15.41 67.95 8.81
C VAL A 59 -15.25 68.90 10.01
N GLY A 60 -14.61 70.05 9.82
CA GLY A 60 -14.43 71.07 10.86
C GLY A 60 -13.34 70.77 11.89
N LEU A 61 -12.38 69.89 11.58
CA LEU A 61 -11.26 69.52 12.46
C LEU A 61 -9.92 70.07 11.94
N SER A 62 -8.90 70.09 12.80
CA SER A 62 -7.52 70.48 12.53
C SER A 62 -6.51 69.54 13.22
N LEU A 63 -5.23 69.59 12.85
CA LEU A 63 -4.19 68.82 13.51
C LEU A 63 -3.92 69.26 14.97
N GLN A 64 -4.45 70.41 15.39
CA GLN A 64 -4.32 70.91 16.77
C GLN A 64 -5.37 70.31 17.71
N ASP A 65 -6.43 69.70 17.17
CA ASP A 65 -7.47 69.06 17.96
C ASP A 65 -6.96 67.76 18.62
N THR A 66 -7.54 67.41 19.76
CA THR A 66 -7.17 66.20 20.50
C THR A 66 -7.82 64.98 19.85
N PRO A 67 -7.04 63.99 19.37
CA PRO A 67 -7.60 62.81 18.73
C PRO A 67 -8.24 61.88 19.76
N PRO A 68 -9.28 61.12 19.37
CA PRO A 68 -9.83 60.06 20.22
C PRO A 68 -8.82 58.94 20.42
N THR A 69 -9.06 58.05 21.38
CA THR A 69 -8.23 56.84 21.55
C THR A 69 -8.27 56.02 20.26
N PRO A 70 -7.11 55.65 19.67
CA PRO A 70 -7.08 54.88 18.44
C PRO A 70 -7.65 53.48 18.65
N SER A 71 -8.36 52.96 17.65
CA SER A 71 -8.79 51.56 17.66
C SER A 71 -7.57 50.63 17.66
N PRO A 72 -7.59 49.50 18.41
CA PRO A 72 -6.56 48.45 18.32
C PRO A 72 -6.36 47.92 16.89
N LEU A 73 -7.37 48.08 16.03
CA LEU A 73 -7.39 47.63 14.65
C LEU A 73 -6.66 48.56 13.66
N LEU A 74 -6.26 49.75 14.10
CA LEU A 74 -5.72 50.82 13.24
C LEU A 74 -4.46 50.40 12.47
N ALA A 75 -3.52 49.71 13.12
CA ALA A 75 -2.29 49.26 12.46
C ALA A 75 -2.58 48.28 11.32
N GLY A 76 -3.50 47.34 11.52
CA GLY A 76 -3.92 46.39 10.48
C GLY A 76 -4.65 47.08 9.33
N PHE A 77 -5.52 48.04 9.63
CA PHE A 77 -6.17 48.88 8.63
C PHE A 77 -5.15 49.62 7.75
N CYS A 78 -4.17 50.29 8.37
CA CYS A 78 -3.12 51.03 7.66
C CYS A 78 -2.29 50.13 6.74
N SER A 79 -1.90 48.93 7.20
CA SER A 79 -1.15 47.98 6.36
C SER A 79 -1.95 47.46 5.18
N VAL A 80 -3.25 47.20 5.38
CA VAL A 80 -4.12 46.74 4.29
C VAL A 80 -4.31 47.86 3.27
N ALA A 81 -4.54 49.10 3.73
CA ALA A 81 -4.64 50.27 2.85
C ALA A 81 -3.34 50.50 2.04
N ASP A 82 -2.17 50.42 2.70
CA ASP A 82 -0.86 50.53 2.06
C ASP A 82 -0.65 49.44 0.99
N TRP A 83 -1.00 48.19 1.28
CA TRP A 83 -0.85 47.08 0.32
C TRP A 83 -1.80 47.17 -0.88
N LEU A 84 -3.00 47.71 -0.68
CA LEU A 84 -3.93 47.98 -1.77
C LEU A 84 -3.45 49.17 -2.63
N GLY A 85 -2.92 50.22 -1.98
CA GLY A 85 -2.39 51.41 -2.65
C GLY A 85 -1.05 51.20 -3.36
N SER A 86 -0.23 50.25 -2.93
CA SER A 86 1.12 50.00 -3.47
C SER A 86 1.12 49.29 -4.84
N ARG A 87 0.00 48.74 -5.28
CA ARG A 87 -0.11 48.06 -6.57
C ARG A 87 -0.53 49.06 -7.64
N SER A 88 0.44 49.68 -8.29
CA SER A 88 0.22 50.71 -9.32
C SER A 88 0.36 50.13 -10.72
N ASP A 89 -0.71 49.53 -11.24
CA ASP A 89 -0.83 49.05 -12.62
C ASP A 89 -2.14 49.56 -13.25
N GLU A 90 -2.35 49.32 -14.56
CA GLU A 90 -3.54 49.80 -15.29
C GLU A 90 -4.89 49.28 -14.73
N LEU A 91 -4.85 48.20 -13.94
CA LEU A 91 -6.01 47.54 -13.34
C LEU A 91 -6.28 47.99 -11.89
N ASN A 92 -5.30 48.62 -11.22
CA ASN A 92 -5.38 49.10 -9.84
C ASN A 92 -5.30 50.64 -9.78
N PHE A 93 -4.57 51.22 -8.81
CA PHE A 93 -4.46 52.67 -8.67
C PHE A 93 -3.50 53.27 -9.71
N CYS A 94 -4.02 54.01 -10.68
CA CYS A 94 -3.21 54.61 -11.74
C CYS A 94 -2.53 55.91 -11.27
N TYR A 95 -1.21 55.96 -11.21
CA TYR A 95 -0.47 57.18 -10.86
C TYR A 95 -0.50 58.23 -11.98
N LYS A 96 -0.67 59.51 -11.63
CA LYS A 96 -0.62 60.64 -12.56
C LYS A 96 0.77 61.32 -12.46
N ALA A 97 1.57 61.21 -13.52
CA ALA A 97 2.94 61.74 -13.56
C ALA A 97 3.05 63.26 -13.85
N GLY A 98 1.97 63.91 -14.27
CA GLY A 98 1.93 65.35 -14.54
C GLY A 98 1.47 66.18 -13.33
N PRO A 99 1.77 67.49 -13.29
CA PRO A 99 1.32 68.39 -12.24
C PRO A 99 -0.21 68.41 -12.13
N ILE A 100 -0.72 68.57 -10.91
CA ILE A 100 -2.13 68.61 -10.59
C ILE A 100 -2.40 69.96 -9.91
N ASP A 101 -3.42 70.68 -10.38
CA ASP A 101 -3.77 72.02 -9.87
C ASP A 101 -4.46 71.96 -8.49
N ASP A 102 -5.33 70.95 -8.26
CA ASP A 102 -5.97 70.68 -6.96
C ASP A 102 -5.89 69.17 -6.62
N LEU A 103 -5.33 68.86 -5.45
CA LEU A 103 -5.22 67.50 -4.95
C LEU A 103 -6.59 66.88 -4.59
N ARG A 104 -7.61 67.70 -4.36
CA ARG A 104 -8.97 67.24 -4.09
C ARG A 104 -9.59 66.54 -5.28
N ASP A 105 -9.44 67.12 -6.47
CA ASP A 105 -9.94 66.52 -7.71
C ASP A 105 -9.29 65.15 -7.97
N TYR A 106 -7.99 65.03 -7.67
CA TYR A 106 -7.29 63.76 -7.75
C TYR A 106 -7.85 62.73 -6.75
N PHE A 107 -8.02 63.11 -5.48
CA PHE A 107 -8.55 62.23 -4.44
C PHE A 107 -9.98 61.76 -4.77
N ASP A 108 -10.87 62.68 -5.17
CA ASP A 108 -12.27 62.38 -5.48
C ASP A 108 -12.40 61.46 -6.70
N GLN A 109 -11.55 61.66 -7.73
CA GLN A 109 -11.48 60.75 -8.87
C GLN A 109 -11.08 59.34 -8.44
N LYS A 110 -10.01 59.20 -7.64
CA LYS A 110 -9.54 57.91 -7.15
C LYS A 110 -10.56 57.20 -6.26
N CYS A 111 -11.30 57.94 -5.46
CA CYS A 111 -12.38 57.38 -4.64
C CYS A 111 -13.57 56.90 -5.47
N ARG A 112 -13.90 57.58 -6.57
CA ARG A 112 -15.06 57.24 -7.41
C ARG A 112 -14.77 56.09 -8.39
N GLU A 113 -13.58 56.07 -8.99
CA GLU A 113 -13.24 55.18 -10.10
C GLU A 113 -12.34 54.00 -9.66
N ASP A 114 -11.23 54.29 -8.99
CA ASP A 114 -10.20 53.28 -8.68
C ASP A 114 -10.55 52.46 -7.43
N ALA A 115 -11.00 53.09 -6.35
CA ALA A 115 -11.24 52.42 -5.07
C ALA A 115 -12.31 51.30 -5.15
N PRO A 116 -13.50 51.49 -5.77
CA PRO A 116 -14.50 50.43 -5.90
C PRO A 116 -13.98 49.25 -6.73
N ARG A 117 -13.24 49.54 -7.81
CA ARG A 117 -12.61 48.55 -8.68
C ARG A 117 -11.55 47.73 -7.94
N VAL A 118 -10.65 48.40 -7.22
CA VAL A 118 -9.58 47.75 -6.43
C VAL A 118 -10.17 46.89 -5.31
N LEU A 119 -11.19 47.37 -4.60
CA LEU A 119 -11.83 46.58 -3.54
C LEU A 119 -12.56 45.35 -4.07
N ALA A 120 -13.19 45.45 -5.26
CA ALA A 120 -13.80 44.32 -5.95
C ALA A 120 -12.75 43.30 -6.42
N LEU A 121 -11.65 43.76 -7.05
CA LEU A 121 -10.53 42.92 -7.49
C LEU A 121 -9.80 42.26 -6.31
N ALA A 122 -9.69 42.96 -5.18
CA ALA A 122 -9.09 42.44 -3.96
C ALA A 122 -9.99 41.41 -3.26
N GLY A 123 -11.29 41.35 -3.57
CA GLY A 123 -12.23 40.41 -2.97
C GLY A 123 -12.63 40.73 -1.52
N ILE A 124 -12.52 42.00 -1.11
CA ILE A 124 -12.81 42.41 0.28
C ILE A 124 -14.29 42.81 0.43
N ASN A 125 -14.96 43.23 -0.65
CA ASN A 125 -16.39 43.58 -0.63
C ASN A 125 -17.29 42.34 -0.70
N GLY A 126 -18.20 42.19 0.25
CA GLY A 126 -19.26 41.17 0.20
C GLY A 126 -20.51 41.65 0.92
N LYS A 127 -21.69 41.49 0.29
CA LYS A 127 -22.99 41.83 0.90
C LYS A 127 -23.62 40.58 1.52
N PRO A 128 -23.87 40.56 2.84
CA PRO A 128 -24.52 39.43 3.48
C PRO A 128 -25.98 39.32 3.03
N LYS A 129 -26.44 38.11 2.77
CA LYS A 129 -27.85 37.83 2.47
C LYS A 129 -28.71 37.92 3.74
N PRO A 130 -30.01 38.22 3.63
CA PRO A 130 -30.93 38.17 4.76
C PRO A 130 -31.02 36.74 5.30
N PHE A 131 -31.08 36.59 6.63
CA PHE A 131 -31.20 35.28 7.28
C PHE A 131 -32.55 34.62 6.97
N LEU A 132 -32.53 33.45 6.31
CA LEU A 132 -33.73 32.69 5.92
C LEU A 132 -34.05 31.51 6.85
N GLY A 133 -33.35 31.40 7.99
CA GLY A 133 -33.47 30.27 8.91
C GLY A 133 -32.45 29.15 8.66
N VAL A 134 -32.24 28.30 9.67
CA VAL A 134 -31.28 27.18 9.62
C VAL A 134 -31.56 26.24 8.45
N GLN A 135 -32.84 25.99 8.14
CA GLN A 135 -33.25 25.06 7.08
C GLN A 135 -32.63 25.38 5.72
N ALA A 136 -32.35 26.66 5.43
CA ALA A 136 -31.72 27.07 4.18
C ALA A 136 -30.25 26.58 4.05
N LEU A 137 -29.61 26.21 5.16
CA LEU A 137 -28.26 25.65 5.18
C LEU A 137 -28.25 24.11 5.09
N LEU A 138 -29.42 23.48 5.22
CA LEU A 138 -29.57 22.02 5.24
C LEU A 138 -29.98 21.50 3.85
N LYS A 139 -29.72 20.22 3.59
CA LYS A 139 -30.26 19.54 2.39
C LYS A 139 -31.79 19.50 2.48
N ARG A 140 -32.48 19.51 1.33
CA ARG A 140 -33.96 19.58 1.25
C ARG A 140 -34.69 18.52 2.10
N ASP A 141 -34.10 17.35 2.29
CA ASP A 141 -34.71 16.23 3.02
C ASP A 141 -34.33 16.16 4.52
N TYR A 142 -33.52 17.11 5.02
CA TYR A 142 -33.05 17.11 6.41
C TYR A 142 -33.85 18.11 7.25
N GLN A 143 -34.33 17.68 8.42
CA GLN A 143 -34.90 18.57 9.43
C GLN A 143 -33.81 19.15 10.34
N PRO A 144 -33.99 20.36 10.92
CA PRO A 144 -33.04 20.91 11.87
C PRO A 144 -32.89 19.98 13.07
N ARG A 145 -31.63 19.71 13.44
CA ARG A 145 -31.32 18.96 14.66
C ARG A 145 -31.61 19.81 15.88
N GLN A 146 -31.75 19.18 17.04
CA GLN A 146 -32.30 19.81 18.23
C GLN A 146 -31.51 21.06 18.66
N LEU A 147 -30.18 21.02 18.66
CA LEU A 147 -29.36 22.21 18.96
C LEU A 147 -29.61 23.39 17.99
N GLN A 148 -29.99 23.10 16.75
CA GLN A 148 -30.19 24.09 15.71
C GLN A 148 -31.53 24.83 15.87
N THR A 149 -32.50 24.29 16.62
CA THR A 149 -33.78 24.99 16.89
C THR A 149 -33.56 26.24 17.74
N LEU A 150 -32.57 26.20 18.63
CA LEU A 150 -32.20 27.31 19.53
C LEU A 150 -31.63 28.55 18.82
N VAL A 151 -31.23 28.46 17.54
CA VAL A 151 -30.57 29.58 16.82
C VAL A 151 -31.41 30.85 16.81
N ASN A 152 -32.74 30.71 16.76
CA ASN A 152 -33.67 31.84 16.72
C ASN A 152 -33.81 32.54 18.09
N ASP A 153 -33.54 31.83 19.18
CA ASP A 153 -33.66 32.33 20.55
C ASP A 153 -32.37 33.01 21.03
N LEU A 154 -31.25 32.77 20.34
CA LEU A 154 -29.97 33.41 20.69
C LEU A 154 -30.00 34.93 20.46
N PRO A 155 -29.31 35.73 21.30
CA PRO A 155 -29.24 37.18 21.16
C PRO A 155 -28.53 37.61 19.86
N VAL A 156 -29.04 38.63 19.18
CA VAL A 156 -28.40 39.20 17.97
C VAL A 156 -27.57 40.41 18.38
N THR A 157 -26.59 40.21 19.24
CA THR A 157 -25.64 41.24 19.70
C THR A 157 -24.25 40.64 19.84
N PRO A 158 -23.18 41.44 19.74
CA PRO A 158 -21.83 40.93 19.90
C PRO A 158 -21.59 40.31 21.28
N GLY A 159 -20.91 39.17 21.30
CA GLY A 159 -20.64 38.43 22.53
C GLY A 159 -19.90 37.12 22.30
N LEU A 160 -19.60 36.44 23.40
CA LEU A 160 -18.99 35.11 23.44
C LEU A 160 -20.08 34.04 23.61
N THR A 161 -20.12 33.10 22.69
CA THR A 161 -21.03 31.95 22.71
C THR A 161 -20.23 30.67 22.87
N ILE A 162 -20.54 29.84 23.85
CA ILE A 162 -19.94 28.52 24.07
C ILE A 162 -21.02 27.46 23.85
N VAL A 163 -20.73 26.51 22.98
CA VAL A 163 -21.66 25.47 22.56
C VAL A 163 -21.11 24.11 23.00
N GLU A 164 -21.81 23.47 23.93
CA GLU A 164 -21.49 22.14 24.46
C GLU A 164 -22.51 21.14 23.93
N ALA A 165 -22.14 20.33 22.93
CA ALA A 165 -23.05 19.36 22.33
C ALA A 165 -22.33 18.18 21.68
N PRO A 166 -22.96 17.00 21.57
CA PRO A 166 -22.23 15.76 21.26
C PRO A 166 -21.73 15.80 19.82
N THR A 167 -20.72 14.99 19.50
CA THR A 167 -20.25 14.91 18.10
C THR A 167 -21.39 14.43 17.21
N GLY A 168 -21.58 15.06 16.05
CA GLY A 168 -22.71 14.75 15.18
C GLY A 168 -24.05 15.41 15.58
N SER A 169 -24.11 16.29 16.57
CA SER A 169 -25.34 17.06 16.91
C SER A 169 -25.66 18.23 15.96
N GLY A 170 -24.79 18.52 14.99
CA GLY A 170 -24.98 19.65 14.07
C GLY A 170 -24.47 21.00 14.58
N LYS A 171 -23.49 21.00 15.50
CA LYS A 171 -22.80 22.20 16.03
C LYS A 171 -22.33 23.15 14.94
N THR A 172 -21.74 22.61 13.89
CA THR A 172 -21.20 23.39 12.77
C THR A 172 -22.27 24.20 12.05
N GLU A 173 -23.38 23.56 11.64
CA GLU A 173 -24.52 24.26 11.03
C GLU A 173 -25.15 25.28 11.98
N MET A 174 -25.24 24.95 13.27
CA MET A 174 -25.76 25.87 14.29
C MET A 174 -24.91 27.14 14.36
N ALA A 175 -23.59 26.99 14.47
CA ALA A 175 -22.65 28.12 14.50
C ALA A 175 -22.69 28.96 13.23
N LEU A 176 -22.79 28.32 12.06
CA LEU A 176 -22.88 29.03 10.78
C LEU A 176 -24.21 29.77 10.63
N ALA A 177 -25.32 29.18 11.07
CA ALA A 177 -26.61 29.84 11.06
C ALA A 177 -26.63 31.06 12.00
N TYR A 178 -26.06 30.92 13.19
CA TYR A 178 -25.96 32.03 14.13
C TYR A 178 -25.00 33.12 13.64
N ALA A 179 -23.85 32.75 13.07
CA ALA A 179 -22.95 33.70 12.41
C ALA A 179 -23.63 34.44 11.24
N TRP A 180 -24.44 33.74 10.43
CA TRP A 180 -25.24 34.37 9.37
C TRP A 180 -26.22 35.40 9.91
N ARG A 181 -26.88 35.10 11.04
CA ARG A 181 -27.79 36.02 11.70
C ARG A 181 -27.07 37.29 12.20
N LEU A 182 -25.85 37.15 12.72
CA LEU A 182 -25.00 38.28 13.13
C LEU A 182 -24.51 39.11 11.93
N LEU A 183 -24.14 38.45 10.82
CA LEU A 183 -23.78 39.13 9.56
C LEU A 183 -24.96 39.93 8.99
N ALA A 184 -26.15 39.33 8.93
CA ALA A 184 -27.36 39.96 8.41
C ALA A 184 -27.81 41.16 9.26
N ALA A 185 -27.45 41.18 10.54
CA ALA A 185 -27.66 42.30 11.47
C ALA A 185 -26.52 43.33 11.45
N ASN A 186 -25.53 43.19 10.56
CA ASN A 186 -24.39 44.10 10.41
C ASN A 186 -23.50 44.19 11.66
N HIS A 187 -23.37 43.10 12.42
CA HIS A 187 -22.46 42.98 13.57
C HIS A 187 -21.07 42.41 13.21
N ALA A 188 -20.88 41.96 11.97
CA ALA A 188 -19.60 41.51 11.43
C ALA A 188 -19.61 41.59 9.89
N ASP A 189 -18.43 41.65 9.28
CA ASP A 189 -18.25 41.72 7.82
C ASP A 189 -17.91 40.35 7.21
N SER A 190 -17.45 39.40 8.02
CA SER A 190 -16.93 38.11 7.57
C SER A 190 -17.05 37.01 8.62
N ILE A 191 -16.71 35.78 8.23
CA ILE A 191 -16.60 34.61 9.12
C ILE A 191 -15.17 34.11 9.08
N VAL A 192 -14.58 33.87 10.24
CA VAL A 192 -13.30 33.16 10.39
C VAL A 192 -13.56 31.86 11.13
N PHE A 193 -13.34 30.74 10.45
CA PHE A 193 -13.56 29.40 10.99
C PHE A 193 -12.20 28.74 11.31
N ALA A 194 -11.90 28.62 12.60
CA ALA A 194 -10.65 28.10 13.13
C ALA A 194 -10.80 26.63 13.54
N MET A 195 -10.01 25.76 12.91
CA MET A 195 -10.03 24.32 13.08
C MET A 195 -8.82 23.82 13.90
N PRO A 196 -8.94 22.71 14.65
CA PRO A 196 -7.84 22.18 15.47
C PRO A 196 -6.66 21.66 14.63
N THR A 197 -6.93 21.14 13.43
CA THR A 197 -5.88 20.57 12.55
C THR A 197 -6.08 20.93 11.08
N GLN A 198 -5.04 20.69 10.28
CA GLN A 198 -5.07 20.98 8.84
C GLN A 198 -6.05 20.08 8.05
N ALA A 199 -6.16 18.79 8.41
CA ALA A 199 -7.10 17.88 7.76
C ALA A 199 -8.54 18.36 7.95
N THR A 200 -8.85 18.85 9.16
CA THR A 200 -10.18 19.36 9.52
C THR A 200 -10.51 20.67 8.81
N ALA A 201 -9.51 21.53 8.58
CA ALA A 201 -9.66 22.73 7.76
C ALA A 201 -9.96 22.39 6.29
N ASN A 202 -9.32 21.37 5.72
CA ASN A 202 -9.58 20.91 4.35
C ASN A 202 -11.00 20.35 4.18
N ALA A 203 -11.47 19.53 5.11
CA ALA A 203 -12.83 19.01 5.09
C ALA A 203 -13.87 20.13 5.22
N MET A 204 -13.59 21.11 6.08
CA MET A 204 -14.48 22.26 6.28
C MET A 204 -14.56 23.17 5.04
N LEU A 205 -13.47 23.28 4.26
CA LEU A 205 -13.46 24.00 2.98
C LEU A 205 -14.56 23.49 2.03
N GLN A 206 -14.59 22.19 1.79
CA GLN A 206 -15.59 21.57 0.90
C GLN A 206 -17.03 21.78 1.40
N ARG A 207 -17.21 21.86 2.72
CA ARG A 207 -18.52 22.09 3.33
C ARG A 207 -18.97 23.54 3.16
N LEU A 208 -18.09 24.51 3.44
CA LEU A 208 -18.40 25.93 3.30
C LEU A 208 -18.52 26.37 1.84
N GLU A 209 -17.83 25.74 0.90
CA GLU A 209 -17.99 26.00 -0.54
C GLU A 209 -19.45 25.89 -0.98
N LYS A 210 -20.15 24.85 -0.50
CA LYS A 210 -21.57 24.61 -0.80
C LYS A 210 -22.51 25.64 -0.15
N ILE A 211 -22.10 26.21 0.98
CA ILE A 211 -22.94 27.08 1.83
C ILE A 211 -22.68 28.56 1.57
N ALA A 212 -21.49 28.95 1.11
CA ALA A 212 -21.06 30.34 0.93
C ALA A 212 -22.06 31.15 0.07
N THR A 213 -22.62 30.48 -0.93
CA THR A 213 -23.69 30.90 -1.82
C THR A 213 -24.94 31.46 -1.12
N THR A 214 -25.24 30.89 0.03
CA THR A 214 -26.42 31.18 0.84
C THR A 214 -26.17 32.36 1.78
N LEU A 215 -24.91 32.58 2.16
CA LEU A 215 -24.50 33.60 3.12
C LEU A 215 -24.31 34.98 2.48
N PHE A 216 -23.88 35.06 1.21
CA PHE A 216 -23.55 36.32 0.52
C PHE A 216 -24.21 36.40 -0.87
N GLU A 217 -24.52 37.62 -1.33
CA GLU A 217 -25.20 37.92 -2.62
C GLU A 217 -24.32 37.70 -3.86
N ASP A 218 -23.04 38.08 -3.76
CA ASP A 218 -22.04 38.01 -4.84
C ASP A 218 -21.20 36.72 -4.76
N LYS A 219 -20.32 36.45 -5.75
CA LYS A 219 -19.36 35.33 -5.74
C LYS A 219 -18.45 35.41 -4.49
N PRO A 220 -18.72 34.65 -3.42
CA PRO A 220 -18.03 34.84 -2.15
C PRO A 220 -16.61 34.28 -2.22
N ASN A 221 -15.63 35.03 -1.71
CA ASN A 221 -14.25 34.52 -1.63
C ASN A 221 -14.16 33.55 -0.45
N LEU A 222 -14.00 32.26 -0.76
CA LEU A 222 -13.72 31.19 0.20
C LEU A 222 -12.21 30.94 0.23
N ILE A 223 -11.57 31.09 1.39
CA ILE A 223 -10.10 31.14 1.43
C ILE A 223 -9.56 30.26 2.56
N LEU A 224 -8.54 29.46 2.27
CA LEU A 224 -7.97 28.45 3.18
C LEU A 224 -6.55 28.83 3.65
N ALA A 225 -6.34 28.99 4.97
CA ALA A 225 -5.06 29.32 5.59
C ALA A 225 -4.50 28.19 6.49
N HIS A 226 -3.57 27.40 5.96
CA HIS A 226 -2.68 26.55 6.76
C HIS A 226 -1.35 26.27 6.01
N GLY A 227 -0.39 25.64 6.69
CA GLY A 227 0.98 25.40 6.17
C GLY A 227 1.02 24.73 4.80
N HIS A 228 0.09 23.82 4.50
CA HIS A 228 0.02 23.09 3.23
C HIS A 228 -1.13 23.55 2.30
N ALA A 229 -1.81 24.67 2.60
CA ALA A 229 -2.97 25.13 1.80
C ALA A 229 -2.64 25.40 0.32
N ARG A 230 -1.37 25.68 0.02
CA ARG A 230 -0.86 25.89 -1.35
C ARG A 230 -0.82 24.61 -2.21
N PHE A 231 -0.93 23.44 -1.58
CA PHE A 231 -0.83 22.11 -2.22
C PHE A 231 -2.14 21.31 -2.15
N ASN A 232 -3.23 21.94 -1.70
CA ASN A 232 -4.54 21.28 -1.70
C ASN A 232 -5.10 21.30 -3.12
N ASP A 233 -5.23 20.13 -3.75
CA ASP A 233 -5.76 19.95 -5.11
C ASP A 233 -7.13 20.60 -5.34
N ASN A 234 -8.02 20.61 -4.34
CA ASN A 234 -9.33 21.26 -4.48
C ASN A 234 -9.18 22.79 -4.48
N PHE A 235 -8.28 23.32 -3.65
CA PHE A 235 -7.96 24.75 -3.65
C PHE A 235 -7.20 25.19 -4.91
N LEU A 236 -6.31 24.35 -5.43
CA LEU A 236 -5.62 24.55 -6.71
C LEU A 236 -6.57 24.44 -7.89
N LYS A 237 -7.50 23.48 -7.90
CA LYS A 237 -8.58 23.38 -8.88
C LYS A 237 -9.45 24.62 -8.85
N LEU A 238 -9.92 25.06 -7.68
CA LEU A 238 -10.64 26.34 -7.49
C LEU A 238 -9.86 27.53 -8.07
N LYS A 239 -8.54 27.57 -7.88
CA LYS A 239 -7.65 28.61 -8.45
C LYS A 239 -7.45 28.48 -9.96
N GLN A 240 -7.48 27.27 -10.53
CA GLN A 240 -7.27 26.97 -11.95
C GLN A 240 -8.55 27.11 -12.79
N THR A 241 -9.72 26.74 -12.28
CA THR A 241 -11.03 27.02 -12.90
C THR A 241 -11.27 28.51 -13.07
N GLY A 242 -10.67 29.35 -12.22
CA GLY A 242 -10.67 30.81 -12.37
C GLY A 242 -9.82 31.34 -13.54
N LYS A 243 -8.93 30.53 -14.14
CA LYS A 243 -8.06 30.94 -15.26
C LYS A 243 -8.53 30.46 -16.65
N THR A 244 -9.43 29.47 -16.73
CA THR A 244 -9.69 28.73 -17.98
C THR A 244 -11.01 29.04 -18.69
N VAL A 245 -11.87 29.93 -18.18
CA VAL A 245 -13.19 30.17 -18.80
C VAL A 245 -13.30 31.61 -19.30
N GLN A 246 -12.80 31.82 -20.52
CA GLN A 246 -13.42 32.76 -21.44
C GLN A 246 -14.59 31.99 -22.08
N GLU A 247 -15.81 32.49 -21.87
CA GLU A 247 -17.10 32.00 -22.40
C GLU A 247 -17.78 30.80 -21.70
N ASN A 248 -19.00 31.07 -21.23
CA ASN A 248 -20.05 30.24 -20.63
C ASN A 248 -20.07 29.96 -19.12
N GLU A 249 -21.29 30.07 -18.59
CA GLU A 249 -21.70 30.12 -17.19
C GLU A 249 -21.38 28.84 -16.41
N GLU A 250 -21.13 29.05 -15.11
CA GLU A 250 -20.92 28.06 -14.03
C GLU A 250 -19.50 27.54 -13.75
N ALA A 251 -18.73 28.34 -12.99
CA ALA A 251 -17.72 27.85 -12.05
C ALA A 251 -17.73 28.72 -10.78
N TRP A 252 -18.23 28.16 -9.68
CA TRP A 252 -18.48 28.82 -8.38
C TRP A 252 -17.18 28.94 -7.55
N VAL A 253 -17.03 30.08 -6.88
CA VAL A 253 -15.91 30.52 -5.98
C VAL A 253 -14.65 31.05 -6.70
N GLN A 254 -14.60 32.36 -6.91
CA GLN A 254 -13.38 33.08 -7.31
C GLN A 254 -12.43 33.17 -6.10
N CYS A 255 -11.29 32.48 -6.16
CA CYS A 255 -10.16 32.77 -5.27
C CYS A 255 -9.35 33.92 -5.87
N ASN A 256 -9.62 35.17 -5.46
CA ASN A 256 -8.87 36.33 -5.95
C ASN A 256 -7.37 36.23 -5.62
N GLU A 257 -6.53 36.43 -6.64
CA GLU A 257 -5.07 36.20 -6.61
C GLU A 257 -4.37 36.94 -5.45
N TRP A 258 -4.83 38.15 -5.10
CA TRP A 258 -4.22 38.99 -4.06
C TRP A 258 -4.38 38.45 -2.64
N LEU A 259 -5.55 37.88 -2.31
CA LEU A 259 -5.80 37.25 -0.99
C LEU A 259 -5.05 35.92 -0.88
N GLY A 260 -4.92 35.18 -1.99
CA GLY A 260 -4.18 33.91 -2.06
C GLY A 260 -2.66 34.05 -2.06
N GLN A 261 -2.10 35.25 -2.23
CA GLN A 261 -0.65 35.50 -2.23
C GLN A 261 -0.01 35.30 -0.85
N SER A 262 -0.73 35.55 0.24
CA SER A 262 -0.17 35.49 1.59
C SER A 262 -1.16 35.00 2.63
N ARG A 263 -0.71 34.14 3.55
CA ARG A 263 -1.56 33.51 4.58
C ARG A 263 -2.19 34.51 5.55
N LYS A 264 -1.56 35.68 5.74
CA LYS A 264 -2.10 36.78 6.57
C LYS A 264 -3.24 37.55 5.90
N ARG A 265 -3.30 37.55 4.56
CA ARG A 265 -4.35 38.25 3.79
C ARG A 265 -5.66 37.46 3.73
N ILE A 266 -5.61 36.18 4.09
CA ILE A 266 -6.76 35.26 4.06
C ILE A 266 -7.88 35.72 5.01
N PHE A 267 -7.50 36.30 6.15
CA PHE A 267 -8.43 36.87 7.12
C PHE A 267 -9.17 38.13 6.61
N LEU A 268 -8.87 38.61 5.41
CA LEU A 268 -9.50 39.80 4.80
C LEU A 268 -10.65 39.44 3.84
N GLY A 269 -10.87 38.15 3.53
CA GLY A 269 -12.01 37.69 2.72
C GLY A 269 -13.33 37.59 3.50
N GLN A 270 -14.42 37.23 2.82
CA GLN A 270 -15.75 37.05 3.45
C GLN A 270 -15.81 35.79 4.32
N ILE A 271 -15.15 34.71 3.88
CA ILE A 271 -15.10 33.44 4.63
C ILE A 271 -13.66 32.92 4.63
N GLY A 272 -13.01 33.01 5.79
CA GLY A 272 -11.68 32.48 6.03
C GLY A 272 -11.73 31.18 6.82
N ILE A 273 -11.09 30.11 6.34
CA ILE A 273 -10.94 28.84 7.05
C ILE A 273 -9.47 28.67 7.38
N CYS A 274 -9.14 28.44 8.64
CA CYS A 274 -7.75 28.35 9.08
C CYS A 274 -7.55 27.33 10.19
N THR A 275 -6.31 27.01 10.52
CA THR A 275 -6.05 26.35 11.81
C THR A 275 -6.07 27.38 12.93
N VAL A 276 -6.41 26.94 14.14
CA VAL A 276 -6.38 27.79 15.34
C VAL A 276 -5.03 28.48 15.53
N ASP A 277 -3.92 27.82 15.16
CA ASP A 277 -2.57 28.40 15.23
C ASP A 277 -2.51 29.75 14.48
N GLN A 278 -3.17 29.88 13.31
CA GLN A 278 -3.18 31.13 12.54
C GLN A 278 -3.97 32.25 13.23
N VAL A 279 -4.99 31.91 14.02
CA VAL A 279 -5.72 32.87 14.86
C VAL A 279 -4.84 33.29 16.04
N LEU A 280 -4.18 32.34 16.71
CA LEU A 280 -3.29 32.63 17.84
C LEU A 280 -2.12 33.53 17.45
N VAL A 281 -1.63 33.47 16.20
CA VAL A 281 -0.60 34.40 15.69
C VAL A 281 -0.98 35.88 15.84
N SER A 282 -2.27 36.21 15.89
CA SER A 282 -2.73 37.60 16.07
C SER A 282 -2.22 38.25 17.37
N VAL A 283 -1.89 37.45 18.39
CA VAL A 283 -1.40 37.92 19.69
C VAL A 283 0.08 37.59 19.96
N LEU A 284 0.78 36.98 19.00
CA LEU A 284 2.15 36.44 19.16
C LEU A 284 3.23 37.33 18.51
N PRO A 285 4.54 37.14 18.84
CA PRO A 285 5.67 37.94 18.34
C PRO A 285 5.98 37.72 16.84
N VAL A 286 5.00 37.81 15.95
CA VAL A 286 5.17 37.59 14.51
C VAL A 286 4.89 38.88 13.74
N LYS A 287 5.72 39.17 12.74
CA LYS A 287 5.59 40.35 11.89
C LYS A 287 4.19 40.41 11.23
N HIS A 288 3.54 41.56 11.30
CA HIS A 288 2.15 41.80 10.86
C HIS A 288 1.06 41.04 11.64
N ARG A 289 1.28 40.67 12.90
CA ARG A 289 0.24 40.08 13.77
C ARG A 289 -1.08 40.86 13.79
N PHE A 290 -0.99 42.20 13.77
CA PHE A 290 -2.13 43.10 13.78
C PHE A 290 -2.99 43.05 12.49
N VAL A 291 -2.46 42.53 11.37
CA VAL A 291 -3.27 42.31 10.15
C VAL A 291 -4.21 41.12 10.34
N ARG A 292 -3.72 40.07 11.02
CA ARG A 292 -4.57 38.95 11.44
C ARG A 292 -5.56 39.42 12.51
N GLY A 293 -5.10 40.19 13.49
CA GLY A 293 -5.98 40.83 14.48
C GLY A 293 -7.10 41.67 13.85
N PHE A 294 -6.79 42.45 12.81
CA PHE A 294 -7.78 43.19 12.01
C PHE A 294 -8.78 42.29 11.32
N GLY A 295 -8.30 41.25 10.63
CA GLY A 295 -9.19 40.34 9.92
C GLY A 295 -10.08 39.50 10.84
N VAL A 296 -9.59 39.10 12.03
CA VAL A 296 -10.39 38.40 13.04
C VAL A 296 -11.36 39.38 13.72
N GLY A 297 -10.92 40.59 14.07
CA GLY A 297 -11.72 41.62 14.77
C GLY A 297 -12.93 42.16 14.02
N ARG A 298 -12.97 42.03 12.69
CA ARG A 298 -14.15 42.37 11.86
C ARG A 298 -15.05 41.16 11.57
N SER A 299 -14.67 39.97 12.04
CA SER A 299 -15.33 38.71 11.69
C SER A 299 -16.09 38.11 12.87
N VAL A 300 -17.03 37.21 12.58
CA VAL A 300 -17.47 36.23 13.58
C VAL A 300 -16.40 35.14 13.66
N LEU A 301 -15.67 35.09 14.77
CA LEU A 301 -14.66 34.07 15.02
C LEU A 301 -15.34 32.79 15.52
N ILE A 302 -15.29 31.71 14.75
CA ILE A 302 -15.77 30.39 15.14
C ILE A 302 -14.55 29.52 15.42
N VAL A 303 -14.45 28.95 16.62
CA VAL A 303 -13.35 28.07 17.01
C VAL A 303 -13.91 26.68 17.33
N ASP A 304 -13.46 25.67 16.60
CA ASP A 304 -13.96 24.30 16.73
C ASP A 304 -13.10 23.43 17.65
N GLU A 305 -13.76 22.44 18.28
CA GLU A 305 -13.16 21.43 19.17
C GLU A 305 -12.27 22.04 20.27
N VAL A 306 -12.75 23.08 20.96
CA VAL A 306 -11.97 23.86 21.93
C VAL A 306 -11.40 23.03 23.08
N HIS A 307 -12.05 21.92 23.46
CA HIS A 307 -11.54 20.99 24.48
C HIS A 307 -10.21 20.32 24.13
N ALA A 308 -9.83 20.27 22.85
CA ALA A 308 -8.61 19.61 22.39
C ALA A 308 -7.34 20.42 22.67
N TYR A 309 -7.46 21.65 23.19
CA TYR A 309 -6.34 22.56 23.40
C TYR A 309 -5.64 22.30 24.73
N ASP A 310 -4.34 22.59 24.77
CA ASP A 310 -3.56 22.51 26.01
C ASP A 310 -3.58 23.85 26.77
N ALA A 311 -3.04 23.84 27.99
CA ALA A 311 -3.05 25.03 28.86
C ALA A 311 -2.32 26.24 28.27
N TYR A 312 -1.29 26.02 27.45
CA TYR A 312 -0.60 27.09 26.76
C TYR A 312 -1.49 27.72 25.70
N MET A 313 -2.11 26.89 24.85
CA MET A 313 -3.05 27.34 23.82
C MET A 313 -4.28 28.03 24.41
N TYR A 314 -4.82 27.56 25.55
CA TYR A 314 -5.90 28.28 26.24
C TYR A 314 -5.46 29.68 26.69
N GLY A 315 -4.25 29.82 27.23
CA GLY A 315 -3.71 31.13 27.60
C GLY A 315 -3.59 32.10 26.42
N LEU A 316 -3.24 31.59 25.23
CA LEU A 316 -3.22 32.39 24.00
C LEU A 316 -4.64 32.69 23.48
N LEU A 317 -5.55 31.72 23.52
CA LEU A 317 -6.94 31.90 23.11
C LEU A 317 -7.65 32.93 23.98
N GLU A 318 -7.40 32.96 25.29
CA GLU A 318 -7.90 34.00 26.18
C GLU A 318 -7.49 35.40 25.74
N ALA A 319 -6.25 35.58 25.29
CA ALA A 319 -5.78 36.87 24.80
C ALA A 319 -6.48 37.27 23.50
N VAL A 320 -6.73 36.31 22.60
CA VAL A 320 -7.53 36.53 21.38
C VAL A 320 -8.96 36.93 21.75
N LEU A 321 -9.62 36.22 22.66
CA LEU A 321 -11.00 36.48 23.07
C LEU A 321 -11.15 37.84 23.77
N LYS A 322 -10.17 38.24 24.60
CA LYS A 322 -10.11 39.59 25.18
C LYS A 322 -10.01 40.66 24.09
N ALA A 323 -9.11 40.46 23.12
CA ALA A 323 -8.97 41.39 21.99
C ALA A 323 -10.24 41.46 21.13
N GLN A 324 -10.98 40.35 20.96
CA GLN A 324 -12.28 40.32 20.29
C GLN A 324 -13.33 41.13 21.06
N HIS A 325 -13.40 40.95 22.37
CA HIS A 325 -14.33 41.68 23.22
C HIS A 325 -14.06 43.19 23.20
N GLU A 326 -12.79 43.61 23.27
CA GLU A 326 -12.37 45.03 23.25
C GLU A 326 -12.79 45.77 21.96
N VAL A 327 -12.85 45.08 20.83
CA VAL A 327 -13.28 45.66 19.55
C VAL A 327 -14.78 45.46 19.26
N GLY A 328 -15.52 44.85 20.18
CA GLY A 328 -16.96 44.58 20.04
C GLY A 328 -17.30 43.49 19.03
N ALA A 329 -16.41 42.51 18.83
CA ALA A 329 -16.60 41.39 17.90
C ALA A 329 -17.31 40.20 18.56
N SER A 330 -17.78 39.26 17.72
CA SER A 330 -18.48 38.05 18.16
C SER A 330 -17.60 36.81 18.07
N SER A 331 -17.64 35.95 19.07
CA SER A 331 -16.90 34.68 19.09
C SER A 331 -17.81 33.51 19.44
N ILE A 332 -17.66 32.38 18.73
CA ILE A 332 -18.40 31.14 18.93
C ILE A 332 -17.40 30.01 19.16
N LEU A 333 -17.43 29.41 20.35
CA LEU A 333 -16.59 28.29 20.75
C LEU A 333 -17.42 27.01 20.70
N LEU A 334 -16.98 26.04 19.90
CA LEU A 334 -17.63 24.74 19.79
C LEU A 334 -16.84 23.70 20.56
N SER A 335 -17.55 22.92 21.38
CA SER A 335 -16.95 21.81 22.10
C SER A 335 -17.89 20.61 22.19
N ALA A 336 -17.32 19.41 22.17
CA ALA A 336 -18.05 18.21 22.56
C ALA A 336 -18.39 18.25 24.06
N THR A 337 -17.47 18.72 24.88
CA THR A 337 -17.62 18.81 26.34
C THR A 337 -16.63 19.82 26.88
N LEU A 338 -16.95 20.52 27.96
CA LEU A 338 -16.02 21.45 28.59
C LEU A 338 -16.21 21.38 30.12
N PRO A 339 -15.15 21.09 30.89
CA PRO A 339 -15.21 21.18 32.35
C PRO A 339 -15.67 22.57 32.79
N GLN A 340 -16.47 22.64 33.85
CA GLN A 340 -17.07 23.89 34.31
C GLN A 340 -16.01 24.95 34.66
N SER A 341 -14.87 24.56 35.25
CA SER A 341 -13.76 25.46 35.58
C SER A 341 -13.21 26.17 34.34
N LEU A 342 -12.98 25.41 33.26
CA LEU A 342 -12.49 25.94 31.99
C LEU A 342 -13.53 26.81 31.28
N LYS A 343 -14.81 26.43 31.33
CA LYS A 343 -15.90 27.26 30.79
C LYS A 343 -15.95 28.62 31.48
N ASN A 344 -15.85 28.63 32.80
CA ASN A 344 -15.83 29.86 33.59
C ASN A 344 -14.60 30.73 33.25
N GLN A 345 -13.44 30.11 33.07
CA GLN A 345 -12.20 30.77 32.66
C GLN A 345 -12.35 31.45 31.29
N LEU A 346 -12.96 30.79 30.30
CA LEU A 346 -13.19 31.36 28.98
C LEU A 346 -14.24 32.48 29.00
N LEU A 347 -15.36 32.31 29.72
CA LEU A 347 -16.40 33.34 29.82
C LEU A 347 -15.90 34.60 30.54
N ALA A 348 -14.99 34.46 31.51
CA ALA A 348 -14.38 35.60 32.20
C ALA A 348 -13.62 36.56 31.27
N THR A 349 -13.21 36.13 30.08
CA THR A 349 -12.56 36.99 29.07
C THR A 349 -13.46 38.13 28.57
N SER A 350 -14.79 37.99 28.69
CA SER A 350 -15.76 39.01 28.29
C SER A 350 -16.08 40.02 29.40
N GLY A 351 -15.47 39.93 30.60
CA GLY A 351 -15.44 41.04 31.58
C GLY A 351 -15.87 40.73 33.02
N LYS A 352 -16.93 39.94 33.27
CA LYS A 352 -17.41 39.67 34.64
C LYS A 352 -17.54 38.17 34.96
N ALA A 353 -17.10 37.79 36.15
CA ALA A 353 -17.22 36.43 36.67
C ALA A 353 -18.69 36.03 36.87
N ILE A 354 -18.99 34.76 36.58
CA ILE A 354 -20.32 34.16 36.63
C ILE A 354 -20.83 34.04 38.08
N GLU A 355 -22.11 34.35 38.33
CA GLU A 355 -22.79 33.94 39.57
C GLU A 355 -23.01 32.42 39.55
N THR A 356 -22.62 31.74 40.63
CA THR A 356 -22.53 30.27 40.81
C THR A 356 -23.84 29.47 40.61
N ALA A 357 -24.97 30.12 40.30
CA ALA A 357 -26.31 29.52 40.29
C ALA A 357 -26.68 28.71 39.02
N GLN A 358 -25.89 28.76 37.93
CA GLN A 358 -26.14 28.02 36.67
C GLN A 358 -25.36 26.70 36.54
N THR A 359 -24.82 26.17 37.64
CA THR A 359 -23.81 25.09 37.68
C THR A 359 -24.29 23.68 37.30
N HIS A 360 -25.60 23.45 37.14
CA HIS A 360 -26.17 22.13 36.81
C HIS A 360 -27.13 22.14 35.60
N ALA A 361 -26.86 22.96 34.59
CA ALA A 361 -27.67 22.95 33.37
C ALA A 361 -27.49 21.63 32.58
N PRO A 362 -28.60 21.02 32.08
CA PRO A 362 -28.55 19.77 31.32
C PRO A 362 -27.76 19.92 30.02
N TYR A 363 -27.19 18.80 29.56
CA TYR A 363 -26.48 18.71 28.30
C TYR A 363 -27.42 18.22 27.19
N PRO A 364 -27.39 18.79 25.97
CA PRO A 364 -26.48 19.84 25.47
C PRO A 364 -26.85 21.25 25.95
N LEU A 365 -25.87 22.17 25.92
CA LEU A 365 -25.98 23.53 26.49
C LEU A 365 -25.36 24.58 25.56
N ILE A 366 -26.03 25.73 25.39
CA ILE A 366 -25.43 26.94 24.83
C ILE A 366 -25.31 27.99 25.94
N SER A 367 -24.09 28.47 26.20
CA SER A 367 -23.82 29.57 27.13
C SER A 367 -23.46 30.81 26.32
N TRP A 368 -24.04 31.97 26.65
CA TRP A 368 -23.79 33.23 25.96
C TRP A 368 -23.48 34.34 26.96
N SER A 369 -22.55 35.24 26.60
CA SER A 369 -22.18 36.42 27.39
C SER A 369 -21.80 37.63 26.53
N ASP A 370 -22.29 38.82 26.88
CA ASP A 370 -21.84 40.11 26.33
C ASP A 370 -20.94 40.91 27.30
N GLY A 371 -20.54 40.28 28.41
CA GLY A 371 -19.79 40.94 29.49
C GLY A 371 -20.64 41.66 30.53
N LYS A 372 -21.95 41.83 30.29
CA LYS A 372 -22.91 42.41 31.23
C LYS A 372 -23.89 41.36 31.76
N ALA A 373 -24.37 40.47 30.90
CA ALA A 373 -25.32 39.42 31.21
C ALA A 373 -24.81 38.05 30.72
N ASN A 374 -25.15 36.99 31.46
CA ASN A 374 -24.85 35.61 31.10
C ASN A 374 -26.16 34.83 30.96
N HIS A 375 -26.36 34.20 29.80
CA HIS A 375 -27.55 33.42 29.50
C HIS A 375 -27.19 31.98 29.17
N ALA A 376 -27.96 31.04 29.73
CA ALA A 376 -27.86 29.62 29.45
C ALA A 376 -29.12 29.17 28.70
N PHE A 377 -28.93 28.57 27.52
CA PHE A 377 -30.00 28.05 26.68
C PHE A 377 -29.92 26.52 26.67
N THR A 378 -31.00 25.89 27.15
CA THR A 378 -31.14 24.43 27.25
C THR A 378 -32.25 23.97 26.33
N LEU A 379 -32.19 22.71 25.90
CA LEU A 379 -33.23 22.14 25.06
C LEU A 379 -34.48 21.80 25.90
N PRO A 380 -35.69 22.07 25.38
CA PRO A 380 -36.93 21.52 25.92
C PRO A 380 -36.86 19.98 26.04
N ASP A 381 -37.58 19.40 27.01
CA ASP A 381 -37.55 17.94 27.26
C ASP A 381 -37.95 17.10 26.03
N ASN A 382 -38.88 17.58 25.21
CA ASN A 382 -39.34 16.94 23.98
C ASN A 382 -38.34 17.06 22.81
N GLU A 383 -37.31 17.90 22.94
CA GLU A 383 -36.25 18.11 21.97
C GLU A 383 -34.90 17.58 22.50
N GLN A 384 -34.88 16.77 23.57
CA GLN A 384 -33.66 16.12 24.03
C GLN A 384 -33.16 15.07 23.01
N PRO A 385 -31.84 14.84 22.90
CA PRO A 385 -31.31 13.82 22.01
C PRO A 385 -31.72 12.41 22.50
N PRO A 386 -31.87 11.43 21.58
CA PRO A 386 -32.29 10.08 21.94
C PRO A 386 -31.28 9.43 22.89
N LEU A 387 -31.79 8.64 23.84
CA LEU A 387 -30.97 7.84 24.74
C LEU A 387 -30.12 6.88 23.92
N ARG A 388 -28.80 6.89 24.17
CA ARG A 388 -27.86 5.97 23.56
C ARG A 388 -27.06 5.26 24.64
N GLN A 389 -27.19 3.95 24.68
CA GLN A 389 -26.49 3.09 25.63
C GLN A 389 -25.27 2.47 24.97
N VAL A 390 -24.14 2.47 25.69
CA VAL A 390 -22.91 1.78 25.27
C VAL A 390 -22.56 0.75 26.33
N GLN A 391 -22.50 -0.52 25.93
CA GLN A 391 -22.01 -1.61 26.77
C GLN A 391 -20.49 -1.52 26.86
N VAL A 392 -19.95 -1.55 28.08
CA VAL A 392 -18.52 -1.37 28.34
C VAL A 392 -17.93 -2.56 29.07
N GLU A 393 -16.90 -3.16 28.48
CA GLU A 393 -16.12 -4.23 29.09
C GLU A 393 -14.73 -3.71 29.45
N CYS A 394 -14.27 -3.96 30.68
CA CYS A 394 -12.90 -3.62 31.10
C CYS A 394 -12.02 -4.87 31.07
N HIS A 395 -10.83 -4.75 30.47
CA HIS A 395 -9.88 -5.85 30.43
C HIS A 395 -8.51 -5.38 30.92
N GLU A 396 -8.08 -5.91 32.07
CA GLU A 396 -6.75 -5.64 32.59
C GLU A 396 -5.69 -6.37 31.78
N SER A 397 -4.64 -5.66 31.38
CA SER A 397 -3.57 -6.23 30.57
C SER A 397 -2.26 -5.47 30.76
N GLU A 398 -1.16 -6.21 30.80
CA GLU A 398 0.16 -5.62 30.82
C GLU A 398 0.42 -4.85 29.51
N GLY A 399 0.94 -3.62 29.62
CA GLY A 399 1.22 -2.77 28.46
C GLY A 399 -0.01 -2.29 27.68
N LEU A 400 -1.23 -2.42 28.23
CA LEU A 400 -2.48 -2.04 27.57
C LEU A 400 -2.67 -2.74 26.21
N LEU A 401 -2.27 -4.00 26.09
CA LEU A 401 -2.36 -4.79 24.85
C LEU A 401 -3.41 -5.89 24.98
N PRO A 402 -4.17 -6.20 23.90
CA PRO A 402 -5.08 -7.33 23.92
C PRO A 402 -4.28 -8.62 24.13
N ASN A 403 -4.69 -9.42 25.13
CA ASN A 403 -4.12 -10.75 25.36
C ASN A 403 -4.54 -11.73 24.25
N ALA A 404 -4.01 -12.96 24.28
CA ALA A 404 -4.30 -13.96 23.25
C ALA A 404 -5.81 -14.24 23.09
N ALA A 405 -6.55 -14.30 24.19
CA ALA A 405 -8.00 -14.55 24.17
C ALA A 405 -8.78 -13.39 23.51
N LEU A 406 -8.43 -12.15 23.84
CA LEU A 406 -9.08 -10.97 23.26
C LEU A 406 -8.70 -10.80 21.79
N ARG A 407 -7.45 -11.10 21.39
CA ARG A 407 -7.03 -11.13 19.98
C ARG A 407 -7.87 -12.12 19.18
N GLN A 408 -8.13 -13.31 19.73
CA GLN A 408 -8.99 -14.29 19.08
C GLN A 408 -10.44 -13.78 18.95
N ARG A 409 -11.02 -13.22 20.02
CA ARG A 409 -12.37 -12.62 19.97
C ARG A 409 -12.49 -11.52 18.91
N ILE A 410 -11.47 -10.67 18.76
CA ILE A 410 -11.40 -9.64 17.73
C ILE A 410 -11.48 -10.25 16.32
N ILE A 411 -10.73 -11.33 16.08
CA ILE A 411 -10.72 -12.04 14.79
C ILE A 411 -12.08 -12.68 14.55
N ASP A 412 -12.62 -13.42 15.53
CA ASP A 412 -13.92 -14.10 15.42
C ASP A 412 -15.05 -13.11 15.12
N ALA A 413 -15.04 -11.92 15.75
CA ALA A 413 -16.00 -10.86 15.50
C ALA A 413 -15.92 -10.35 14.05
N ALA A 414 -14.71 -10.13 13.55
CA ALA A 414 -14.51 -9.70 12.18
C ALA A 414 -14.87 -10.82 11.17
N GLU A 415 -14.66 -12.10 11.50
CA GLU A 415 -15.11 -13.23 10.67
C GLU A 415 -16.63 -13.31 10.57
N GLN A 416 -17.34 -12.91 11.64
CA GLN A 416 -18.80 -12.79 11.67
C GLN A 416 -19.32 -11.53 10.96
N GLY A 417 -18.44 -10.72 10.36
CA GLY A 417 -18.83 -9.55 9.57
C GLY A 417 -18.70 -8.20 10.30
N ALA A 418 -18.25 -8.17 11.55
CA ALA A 418 -18.12 -6.93 12.31
C ALA A 418 -16.99 -6.03 11.79
N GLN A 419 -17.21 -4.72 11.85
CA GLN A 419 -16.18 -3.70 11.71
C GLN A 419 -15.61 -3.40 13.09
N VAL A 420 -14.37 -3.83 13.33
CA VAL A 420 -13.71 -3.72 14.63
C VAL A 420 -12.65 -2.64 14.59
N ALA A 421 -12.72 -1.67 15.51
CA ALA A 421 -11.66 -0.67 15.71
C ALA A 421 -10.82 -0.98 16.94
N ILE A 422 -9.51 -0.81 16.83
CA ILE A 422 -8.58 -0.89 17.95
C ILE A 422 -7.78 0.42 18.00
N ILE A 423 -7.98 1.21 19.05
CA ILE A 423 -7.31 2.50 19.22
C ILE A 423 -6.16 2.37 20.22
N CYS A 424 -4.94 2.55 19.72
CA CYS A 424 -3.71 2.58 20.49
C CYS A 424 -3.25 4.02 20.73
N ASN A 425 -2.70 4.29 21.91
CA ASN A 425 -2.19 5.61 22.26
C ASN A 425 -0.84 5.92 21.57
N LEU A 426 -0.08 4.89 21.17
CA LEU A 426 1.23 5.03 20.55
C LEU A 426 1.28 4.43 19.14
N VAL A 427 2.06 5.06 18.26
CA VAL A 427 2.21 4.66 16.84
C VAL A 427 2.94 3.33 16.68
N ASP A 428 4.00 3.10 17.45
CA ASP A 428 4.76 1.84 17.43
C ASP A 428 3.90 0.66 17.93
N VAL A 429 3.11 0.88 18.98
CA VAL A 429 2.15 -0.10 19.49
C VAL A 429 1.09 -0.43 18.44
N ALA A 430 0.51 0.58 17.76
CA ALA A 430 -0.43 0.36 16.66
C ALA A 430 0.21 -0.46 15.52
N GLN A 431 1.45 -0.14 15.14
CA GLN A 431 2.17 -0.85 14.09
C GLN A 431 2.46 -2.30 14.46
N GLN A 432 2.90 -2.56 15.70
CA GLN A 432 3.18 -3.91 16.16
C GLN A 432 1.91 -4.75 16.24
N LEU A 433 0.84 -4.19 16.82
CA LEU A 433 -0.43 -4.90 16.97
C LEU A 433 -1.07 -5.22 15.61
N ALA A 434 -1.03 -4.29 14.66
CA ALA A 434 -1.52 -4.54 13.30
C ALA A 434 -0.76 -5.71 12.63
N ARG A 435 0.58 -5.72 12.74
CA ARG A 435 1.41 -6.82 12.20
C ARG A 435 1.10 -8.15 12.87
N ASP A 436 0.90 -8.15 14.19
CA ASP A 436 0.56 -9.36 14.93
C ASP A 436 -0.80 -9.91 14.49
N LEU A 437 -1.82 -9.05 14.34
CA LEU A 437 -3.14 -9.46 13.86
C LEU A 437 -3.10 -9.94 12.40
N GLN A 438 -2.35 -9.28 11.52
CA GLN A 438 -2.15 -9.71 10.13
C GLN A 438 -1.51 -11.09 10.01
N LYS A 439 -0.72 -11.53 11.00
CA LYS A 439 -0.16 -12.89 11.05
C LYS A 439 -1.16 -13.93 11.54
N LEU A 440 -2.19 -13.51 12.27
CA LEU A 440 -3.16 -14.40 12.93
C LEU A 440 -4.44 -14.59 12.12
N THR A 441 -4.76 -13.70 11.18
CA THR A 441 -5.96 -13.82 10.33
C THR A 441 -5.69 -13.45 8.87
N ALA A 442 -6.44 -14.09 7.96
CA ALA A 442 -6.47 -13.73 6.54
C ALA A 442 -7.41 -12.55 6.24
N LEU A 443 -8.17 -12.06 7.24
CA LEU A 443 -9.05 -10.92 7.07
C LEU A 443 -8.28 -9.61 6.84
N PRO A 444 -8.91 -8.62 6.17
CA PRO A 444 -8.30 -7.30 6.03
C PRO A 444 -8.07 -6.63 7.38
N VAL A 445 -6.80 -6.40 7.72
CA VAL A 445 -6.36 -5.59 8.86
C VAL A 445 -5.72 -4.30 8.34
N ASP A 446 -6.45 -3.21 8.46
CA ASP A 446 -6.01 -1.87 8.09
C ASP A 446 -5.25 -1.20 9.25
N ILE A 447 -4.33 -0.29 8.93
CA ILE A 447 -3.62 0.53 9.91
C ILE A 447 -3.70 2.01 9.55
N PHE A 448 -3.96 2.88 10.53
CA PHE A 448 -4.02 4.32 10.31
C PHE A 448 -3.44 5.15 11.47
N HIS A 449 -2.46 5.99 11.17
CA HIS A 449 -1.74 6.84 12.13
C HIS A 449 -1.10 8.06 11.44
N ALA A 450 -0.56 9.01 12.19
CA ALA A 450 -0.02 10.26 11.63
C ALA A 450 1.37 10.13 10.94
N ARG A 451 2.14 9.07 11.21
CA ARG A 451 3.53 8.87 10.72
C ARG A 451 3.59 8.31 9.29
N TYR A 452 3.01 9.04 8.34
CA TYR A 452 3.12 8.80 6.90
C TYR A 452 3.58 10.08 6.21
N CYS A 453 4.05 9.99 4.96
CA CYS A 453 4.16 11.20 4.15
C CYS A 453 2.76 11.74 3.83
N LEU A 454 2.63 13.02 3.51
CA LEU A 454 1.33 13.64 3.29
C LEU A 454 0.54 12.93 2.17
N HIS A 455 1.22 12.56 1.09
CA HIS A 455 0.65 11.80 -0.02
C HIS A 455 0.07 10.44 0.42
N ASP A 456 0.86 9.63 1.12
CA ASP A 456 0.42 8.30 1.57
C ASP A 456 -0.65 8.40 2.67
N ARG A 457 -0.55 9.41 3.54
CA ARG A 457 -1.55 9.68 4.57
C ARG A 457 -2.91 9.93 3.93
N GLN A 458 -2.97 10.75 2.89
CA GLN A 458 -4.21 11.09 2.20
C GLN A 458 -4.83 9.84 1.56
N LYS A 459 -4.03 9.02 0.86
CA LYS A 459 -4.49 7.73 0.31
C LYS A 459 -5.01 6.78 1.40
N LYS A 460 -4.34 6.70 2.54
CA LYS A 460 -4.75 5.85 3.67
C LYS A 460 -6.05 6.36 4.30
N GLU A 461 -6.18 7.66 4.47
CA GLU A 461 -7.40 8.32 4.97
C GLU A 461 -8.59 8.06 4.03
N ASP A 462 -8.42 8.24 2.72
CA ASP A 462 -9.44 7.93 1.71
C ASP A 462 -9.85 6.45 1.76
N THR A 463 -8.87 5.56 1.94
CA THR A 463 -9.12 4.12 2.07
C THR A 463 -9.92 3.80 3.33
N VAL A 464 -9.60 4.43 4.47
CA VAL A 464 -10.34 4.27 5.72
C VAL A 464 -11.77 4.77 5.57
N LEU A 465 -11.98 5.96 5.00
CA LEU A 465 -13.31 6.52 4.75
C LEU A 465 -14.13 5.64 3.79
N LYS A 466 -13.50 5.10 2.74
CA LYS A 466 -14.15 4.18 1.80
C LYS A 466 -14.64 2.89 2.45
N HIS A 467 -13.97 2.40 3.49
CA HIS A 467 -14.30 1.13 4.13
C HIS A 467 -15.18 1.29 5.37
N TYR A 468 -14.86 2.26 6.21
CA TYR A 468 -15.48 2.46 7.53
C TYR A 468 -16.43 3.67 7.57
N GLY A 469 -16.52 4.47 6.50
CA GLY A 469 -17.34 5.67 6.49
C GLY A 469 -18.84 5.43 6.24
N ALA A 470 -19.58 6.53 6.12
CA ALA A 470 -21.03 6.52 5.92
C ALA A 470 -21.48 5.62 4.74
N GLU A 471 -20.81 5.72 3.59
CA GLU A 471 -21.11 4.93 2.38
C GLU A 471 -20.24 3.65 2.23
N GLY A 472 -19.53 3.25 3.30
CA GLY A 472 -18.61 2.12 3.25
C GLY A 472 -19.30 0.78 2.98
N LYS A 473 -18.76 0.00 2.02
CA LYS A 473 -19.28 -1.35 1.69
C LYS A 473 -18.88 -2.36 2.77
N ARG A 474 -19.80 -2.69 3.67
CA ARG A 474 -19.64 -3.67 4.76
C ARG A 474 -19.98 -5.11 4.36
N ALA A 475 -19.53 -5.55 3.18
CA ALA A 475 -19.81 -6.91 2.67
C ALA A 475 -19.04 -8.02 3.41
N SER A 476 -17.94 -7.68 4.07
CA SER A 476 -17.14 -8.57 4.92
C SER A 476 -16.64 -7.80 6.14
N GLY A 477 -16.40 -8.50 7.25
CA GLY A 477 -15.84 -7.87 8.44
C GLY A 477 -14.37 -7.51 8.27
N ARG A 478 -13.91 -6.54 9.05
CA ARG A 478 -12.58 -5.92 8.92
C ARG A 478 -12.11 -5.37 10.25
N ILE A 479 -10.80 -5.23 10.38
CA ILE A 479 -10.16 -4.70 11.58
C ILE A 479 -9.38 -3.44 11.21
N LEU A 480 -9.61 -2.35 11.93
CA LEU A 480 -8.80 -1.13 11.85
C LEU A 480 -8.01 -0.95 13.13
N VAL A 481 -6.68 -1.03 13.04
CA VAL A 481 -5.78 -0.59 14.11
C VAL A 481 -5.39 0.85 13.86
N ALA A 482 -5.72 1.76 14.78
CA ALA A 482 -5.44 3.18 14.60
C ALA A 482 -4.87 3.82 15.86
N THR A 483 -4.31 5.02 15.70
CA THR A 483 -4.03 5.91 16.83
C THR A 483 -5.15 6.94 17.01
N GLN A 484 -4.89 8.00 17.80
CA GLN A 484 -5.84 9.09 18.05
C GLN A 484 -6.30 9.83 16.80
N VAL A 485 -5.72 9.55 15.63
CA VAL A 485 -6.13 10.14 14.36
C VAL A 485 -7.60 9.88 13.98
N ILE A 486 -8.22 8.83 14.53
CA ILE A 486 -9.66 8.56 14.30
C ILE A 486 -10.58 9.23 15.33
N GLU A 487 -10.03 9.82 16.38
CA GLU A 487 -10.79 10.50 17.45
C GLU A 487 -11.47 11.76 16.93
N GLN A 488 -10.86 12.47 16.00
CA GLN A 488 -11.31 13.80 15.60
C GLN A 488 -11.57 13.85 14.09
N SER A 489 -12.77 14.34 13.73
CA SER A 489 -13.15 14.75 12.37
C SER A 489 -13.14 13.71 11.24
N LEU A 490 -12.83 12.45 11.52
CA LEU A 490 -13.12 11.33 10.60
C LEU A 490 -14.54 10.81 10.82
N ASP A 491 -15.32 10.75 9.73
CA ASP A 491 -16.67 10.21 9.73
C ASP A 491 -16.63 8.69 9.52
N VAL A 492 -16.26 7.96 10.57
CA VAL A 492 -16.12 6.51 10.58
C VAL A 492 -17.06 5.85 11.60
N ASP A 493 -17.47 4.63 11.28
CA ASP A 493 -18.45 3.84 12.03
C ASP A 493 -17.93 2.42 12.26
N PHE A 494 -17.98 1.96 13.51
CA PHE A 494 -17.59 0.63 13.95
C PHE A 494 -18.72 -0.07 14.71
N ASP A 495 -18.68 -1.41 14.70
CA ASP A 495 -19.59 -2.29 15.44
C ASP A 495 -19.02 -2.64 16.82
N TRP A 496 -17.70 -2.73 16.93
CA TRP A 496 -16.99 -2.94 18.19
C TRP A 496 -15.75 -2.06 18.28
N LEU A 497 -15.60 -1.36 19.40
CA LEU A 497 -14.46 -0.49 19.67
C LEU A 497 -13.63 -1.04 20.82
N ILE A 498 -12.38 -1.39 20.56
CA ILE A 498 -11.37 -1.69 21.56
C ILE A 498 -10.46 -0.47 21.71
N THR A 499 -10.17 -0.05 22.93
CA THR A 499 -9.38 1.15 23.15
C THR A 499 -8.50 1.04 24.38
N GLN A 500 -7.27 1.52 24.28
CA GLN A 500 -6.42 1.72 25.44
C GLN A 500 -7.00 2.83 26.33
N LEU A 501 -6.84 2.72 27.66
CA LEU A 501 -7.25 3.77 28.59
C LEU A 501 -6.77 5.15 28.12
N CYS A 502 -7.65 6.13 28.23
CA CYS A 502 -7.43 7.53 27.94
C CYS A 502 -8.33 8.38 28.86
N PRO A 503 -8.15 9.71 28.92
CA PRO A 503 -9.06 10.61 29.59
C PRO A 503 -10.52 10.41 29.14
N VAL A 504 -11.47 10.55 30.07
CA VAL A 504 -12.89 10.22 29.86
C VAL A 504 -13.55 10.98 28.70
N ASP A 505 -13.16 12.23 28.47
CA ASP A 505 -13.61 13.06 27.36
C ASP A 505 -13.15 12.52 26.00
N LEU A 506 -11.89 12.09 25.89
CA LEU A 506 -11.36 11.42 24.71
C LEU A 506 -11.98 10.03 24.52
N LEU A 507 -12.24 9.31 25.61
CA LEU A 507 -12.93 8.02 25.55
C LEU A 507 -14.33 8.18 24.94
N PHE A 508 -15.08 9.19 25.35
CA PHE A 508 -16.41 9.47 24.78
C PHE A 508 -16.33 9.91 23.31
N GLN A 509 -15.27 10.60 22.90
CA GLN A 509 -15.04 10.91 21.48
C GLN A 509 -14.79 9.66 20.65
N ARG A 510 -13.97 8.73 21.17
CA ARG A 510 -13.73 7.41 20.56
C ARG A 510 -15.05 6.63 20.45
N MET A 511 -15.84 6.56 21.53
CA MET A 511 -17.18 5.95 21.53
C MET A 511 -18.16 6.62 20.56
N GLY A 512 -17.96 7.91 20.25
CA GLY A 512 -18.70 8.62 19.20
C GLY A 512 -18.48 8.10 17.77
N ARG A 513 -17.58 7.12 17.57
CA ARG A 513 -17.39 6.37 16.30
C ARG A 513 -18.07 5.01 16.31
N LEU A 514 -18.51 4.54 17.47
CA LEU A 514 -19.30 3.33 17.60
C LEU A 514 -20.74 3.63 17.17
N HIS A 515 -21.35 2.77 16.36
CA HIS A 515 -22.75 2.88 15.93
C HIS A 515 -23.15 4.28 15.44
N ARG A 516 -22.25 4.94 14.70
CA ARG A 516 -22.37 6.35 14.35
C ARG A 516 -23.49 6.63 13.36
N HIS A 517 -23.74 5.70 12.44
CA HIS A 517 -24.79 5.77 11.44
C HIS A 517 -25.80 4.65 11.62
N GLU A 518 -27.07 4.92 11.35
CA GLU A 518 -28.11 3.91 11.40
C GLU A 518 -27.96 2.93 10.23
N ARG A 519 -27.77 1.64 10.54
CA ARG A 519 -27.56 0.55 9.57
C ARG A 519 -27.69 -0.82 10.24
N TYR A 520 -27.86 -1.87 9.44
CA TYR A 520 -27.82 -3.26 9.92
C TYR A 520 -26.48 -3.57 10.60
N ARG A 521 -26.54 -4.26 11.74
CA ARG A 521 -25.38 -4.70 12.53
C ARG A 521 -25.32 -6.22 12.57
N PRO A 522 -24.12 -6.83 12.55
CA PRO A 522 -23.98 -8.28 12.68
C PRO A 522 -24.52 -8.80 14.02
N THR A 523 -24.88 -10.09 14.04
CA THR A 523 -25.41 -10.74 15.24
C THR A 523 -24.43 -10.64 16.40
N GLY A 524 -24.91 -10.20 17.57
CA GLY A 524 -24.08 -9.96 18.74
C GLY A 524 -23.47 -8.56 18.81
N PHE A 525 -23.68 -7.71 17.80
CA PHE A 525 -23.25 -6.30 17.77
C PHE A 525 -24.42 -5.35 17.47
N GLU A 526 -25.65 -5.74 17.80
CA GLU A 526 -26.84 -4.89 17.69
C GLU A 526 -26.79 -3.73 18.69
N SER A 527 -26.23 -4.00 19.88
CA SER A 527 -25.93 -3.00 20.89
C SER A 527 -24.49 -2.50 20.76
N ALA A 528 -24.28 -1.21 20.97
CA ALA A 528 -22.97 -0.60 20.87
C ALA A 528 -22.04 -1.15 21.96
N ARG A 529 -20.92 -1.77 21.58
CA ARG A 529 -19.92 -2.35 22.50
C ARG A 529 -18.57 -1.65 22.47
N CYS A 530 -18.03 -1.37 23.65
CA CYS A 530 -16.68 -0.84 23.84
C CYS A 530 -15.89 -1.67 24.85
N THR A 531 -14.68 -2.10 24.48
CA THR A 531 -13.75 -2.76 25.40
C THR A 531 -12.61 -1.81 25.73
N VAL A 532 -12.42 -1.49 27.01
CA VAL A 532 -11.34 -0.62 27.48
C VAL A 532 -10.23 -1.47 28.11
N LEU A 533 -9.02 -1.34 27.57
CA LEU A 533 -7.84 -1.97 28.14
C LEU A 533 -7.36 -1.13 29.31
N LEU A 534 -7.27 -1.74 30.49
CA LEU A 534 -6.81 -1.11 31.73
C LEU A 534 -5.42 -1.63 32.10
N PRO A 535 -4.57 -0.79 32.74
CA PRO A 535 -3.27 -1.24 33.22
C PRO A 535 -3.45 -2.14 34.45
N THR A 536 -2.54 -3.08 34.67
CA THR A 536 -2.53 -3.99 35.84
C THR A 536 -2.03 -3.31 37.13
N GLY A 537 -1.64 -2.04 37.07
CA GLY A 537 -1.18 -1.24 38.21
C GLY A 537 -1.33 0.27 37.96
N ASN A 538 -0.87 1.08 38.91
CA ASN A 538 -0.97 2.55 38.85
C ASN A 538 0.20 3.22 38.10
N ASP A 539 1.14 2.45 37.56
CA ASP A 539 2.20 2.95 36.68
C ASP A 539 1.71 2.92 35.22
N TYR A 540 1.59 4.11 34.63
CA TYR A 540 1.14 4.28 33.25
C TYR A 540 2.30 4.28 32.24
N GLY A 541 3.55 4.13 32.68
CA GLY A 541 4.74 4.04 31.82
C GLY A 541 4.80 5.13 30.75
N THR A 542 5.04 4.74 29.50
CA THR A 542 5.08 5.66 28.35
C THR A 542 3.73 6.26 27.99
N HIS A 543 2.62 5.66 28.43
CA HIS A 543 1.28 6.22 28.23
C HIS A 543 1.04 7.48 29.09
N GLY A 544 1.66 7.54 30.27
CA GLY A 544 1.67 8.74 31.13
C GLY A 544 2.44 9.92 30.54
N LEU A 545 3.33 9.68 29.55
CA LEU A 545 3.98 10.76 28.79
C LEU A 545 3.05 11.39 27.76
N ILE A 546 2.03 10.67 27.30
CA ILE A 546 1.05 11.14 26.32
C ILE A 546 -0.09 11.87 27.04
N TYR A 547 -0.60 11.27 28.12
CA TYR A 547 -1.63 11.84 28.97
C TYR A 547 -1.04 12.19 30.33
N GLY A 548 -0.51 13.42 30.43
CA GLY A 548 0.22 13.87 31.62
C GLY A 548 -0.61 13.96 32.90
N ASN A 549 -1.94 14.00 32.81
CA ASN A 549 -2.83 14.00 33.98
C ASN A 549 -3.18 12.57 34.39
N THR A 550 -2.31 11.95 35.19
CA THR A 550 -2.48 10.57 35.69
C THR A 550 -3.71 10.41 36.61
N ARG A 551 -4.14 11.49 37.27
CA ARG A 551 -5.35 11.51 38.11
C ARG A 551 -6.62 11.36 37.30
N VAL A 552 -6.75 12.06 36.18
CA VAL A 552 -7.87 11.90 35.25
C VAL A 552 -7.90 10.48 34.68
N MET A 553 -6.74 9.92 34.32
CA MET A 553 -6.64 8.53 33.84
C MET A 553 -7.13 7.53 34.88
N TRP A 554 -6.65 7.66 36.12
CA TRP A 554 -7.03 6.79 37.24
C TRP A 554 -8.52 6.89 37.56
N ARG A 555 -9.06 8.11 37.67
CA ARG A 555 -10.49 8.34 37.92
C ARG A 555 -11.39 7.81 36.81
N THR A 556 -10.92 7.90 35.56
CA THR A 556 -11.62 7.30 34.41
C THR A 556 -11.68 5.78 34.57
N ALA A 557 -10.56 5.13 34.92
CA ALA A 557 -10.54 3.69 35.18
C ALA A 557 -11.48 3.29 36.35
N GLN A 558 -11.49 4.06 37.44
CA GLN A 558 -12.40 3.82 38.58
C GLN A 558 -13.87 3.94 38.17
N LYS A 559 -14.24 4.97 37.41
CA LYS A 559 -15.61 5.13 36.89
C LYS A 559 -16.03 3.99 35.98
N LEU A 560 -15.11 3.48 35.14
CA LEU A 560 -15.36 2.33 34.29
C LEU A 560 -15.58 1.05 35.11
N GLN A 561 -14.74 0.80 36.13
CA GLN A 561 -14.86 -0.38 37.00
C GLN A 561 -16.10 -0.35 37.90
N THR A 562 -16.55 0.84 38.30
CA THR A 562 -17.74 1.03 39.16
C THR A 562 -19.02 1.33 38.37
N CYS A 563 -18.97 1.25 37.04
CA CYS A 563 -20.09 1.55 36.15
C CYS A 563 -21.25 0.57 36.39
N PRO A 564 -22.45 1.05 36.80
CA PRO A 564 -23.61 0.19 37.01
C PRO A 564 -23.98 -0.58 35.74
N ASP A 565 -24.26 -1.88 35.88
CA ASP A 565 -24.65 -2.79 34.79
C ASP A 565 -23.70 -2.81 33.57
N GLN A 566 -22.48 -2.26 33.70
CA GLN A 566 -21.53 -2.10 32.60
C GLN A 566 -22.11 -1.31 31.40
N ILE A 567 -23.02 -0.36 31.65
CA ILE A 567 -23.67 0.45 30.61
C ILE A 567 -23.44 1.93 30.87
N ILE A 568 -22.99 2.66 29.84
CA ILE A 568 -22.89 4.12 29.86
C ILE A 568 -24.05 4.72 29.07
N ASP A 569 -24.84 5.56 29.75
CA ASP A 569 -26.01 6.24 29.20
C ASP A 569 -25.67 7.66 28.71
N PHE A 570 -25.73 7.86 27.39
CA PHE A 570 -25.62 9.19 26.77
C PHE A 570 -27.03 9.75 26.51
N PRO A 571 -27.27 11.06 26.74
CA PRO A 571 -26.30 12.13 26.95
C PRO A 571 -25.84 12.37 28.41
N ALA A 572 -26.48 11.80 29.42
CA ALA A 572 -26.23 12.10 30.84
C ALA A 572 -24.75 11.92 31.25
N ALA A 573 -24.11 10.87 30.75
CA ALA A 573 -22.69 10.57 31.00
C ALA A 573 -21.74 11.75 30.69
N TYR A 574 -22.06 12.61 29.70
CA TYR A 574 -21.20 13.76 29.37
C TYR A 574 -20.98 14.71 30.55
N ARG A 575 -21.96 14.88 31.44
CA ARG A 575 -21.81 15.69 32.66
C ARG A 575 -21.42 14.81 33.84
N ASP A 576 -22.14 13.70 34.04
CA ASP A 576 -22.04 12.84 35.23
C ASP A 576 -20.67 12.16 35.40
N TRP A 577 -19.92 12.01 34.30
CA TRP A 577 -18.57 11.45 34.33
C TRP A 577 -17.49 12.51 34.22
N ILE A 578 -17.64 13.49 33.32
CA ILE A 578 -16.58 14.46 33.04
C ILE A 578 -16.36 15.41 34.22
N GLU A 579 -17.43 15.98 34.80
CA GLU A 579 -17.26 16.95 35.90
C GLU A 579 -16.60 16.30 37.14
N PRO A 580 -17.01 15.11 37.62
CA PRO A 580 -16.34 14.49 38.74
C PRO A 580 -14.89 14.07 38.44
N VAL A 581 -14.61 13.57 37.23
CA VAL A 581 -13.27 13.10 36.85
C VAL A 581 -12.28 14.27 36.79
N TYR A 582 -12.72 15.43 36.28
CA TYR A 582 -11.92 16.64 36.16
C TYR A 582 -11.99 17.59 37.37
N SER A 583 -12.77 17.25 38.41
CA SER A 583 -12.86 18.06 39.64
C SER A 583 -11.49 18.30 40.28
N GLU A 584 -11.23 19.53 40.71
CA GLU A 584 -10.00 19.89 41.41
C GLU A 584 -9.91 19.20 42.79
N GLU A 585 -11.05 19.01 43.46
CA GLU A 585 -11.15 18.37 44.78
C GLU A 585 -10.78 16.88 44.73
N ALA A 586 -9.99 16.42 45.70
CA ALA A 586 -9.57 15.02 45.86
C ALA A 586 -10.75 14.10 46.16
N TRP A 587 -10.80 12.92 45.51
CA TRP A 587 -11.79 11.90 45.86
C TRP A 587 -11.46 11.20 47.18
N GLY A 588 -10.28 11.46 47.77
CA GLY A 588 -9.82 10.90 49.05
C GLY A 588 -9.39 9.42 48.99
N THR A 589 -9.75 8.71 47.93
CA THR A 589 -9.36 7.31 47.66
C THR A 589 -8.23 7.19 46.63
N GLU A 590 -7.59 8.31 46.29
CA GLU A 590 -6.56 8.38 45.25
C GLU A 590 -5.23 7.80 45.79
N PRO A 591 -4.53 6.93 45.03
CA PRO A 591 -3.23 6.42 45.46
C PRO A 591 -2.16 7.53 45.49
N GLU A 592 -1.19 7.43 46.41
CA GLU A 592 -0.09 8.40 46.57
C GLU A 592 0.68 8.68 45.25
N ALA A 593 0.89 7.66 44.42
CA ALA A 593 1.54 7.80 43.11
C ALA A 593 0.72 8.67 42.13
N VAL A 594 -0.61 8.64 42.23
CA VAL A 594 -1.53 9.44 41.43
C VAL A 594 -1.55 10.88 41.92
N GLU A 595 -1.59 11.10 43.23
CA GLU A 595 -1.52 12.44 43.84
C GLU A 595 -0.18 13.14 43.50
N THR A 596 0.93 12.41 43.62
CA THR A 596 2.26 12.89 43.26
C THR A 596 2.34 13.24 41.76
N GLY A 597 1.82 12.36 40.90
CA GLY A 597 1.75 12.59 39.46
C GLY A 597 0.88 13.81 39.09
N PHE A 598 -0.23 14.03 39.81
CA PHE A 598 -1.07 15.20 39.64
C PHE A 598 -0.38 16.49 40.08
N THR A 599 0.36 16.47 41.18
CA THR A 599 1.13 17.63 41.66
C THR A 599 2.17 18.05 40.62
N LEU A 600 2.93 17.09 40.08
CA LEU A 600 3.87 17.32 38.98
C LEU A 600 3.18 17.85 37.71
N PHE A 601 1.95 17.38 37.44
CA PHE A 601 1.15 17.88 36.33
C PHE A 601 0.71 19.34 36.56
N GLU A 602 0.28 19.71 37.76
CA GLU A 602 -0.09 21.08 38.13
C GLU A 602 1.09 22.06 38.04
N GLU A 603 2.27 21.64 38.51
CA GLU A 603 3.50 22.43 38.37
C GLU A 603 3.81 22.72 36.90
N LYS A 604 3.74 21.68 36.04
CA LYS A 604 3.90 21.85 34.58
C LYS A 604 2.81 22.74 33.99
N LEU A 605 1.56 22.59 34.43
CA LEU A 605 0.43 23.42 33.96
C LEU A 605 0.66 24.90 34.29
N ALA A 606 1.17 25.19 35.49
CA ALA A 606 1.54 26.53 35.91
C ALA A 606 2.70 27.09 35.07
N GLU A 607 3.73 26.27 34.81
CA GLU A 607 4.83 26.62 33.91
C GLU A 607 4.31 27.00 32.51
N LYS A 608 3.46 26.16 31.89
CA LYS A 608 2.84 26.44 30.59
C LYS A 608 2.09 27.77 30.57
N ARG A 609 1.31 28.06 31.61
CA ARG A 609 0.56 29.32 31.74
C ARG A 609 1.50 30.53 31.88
N ILE A 610 2.60 30.39 32.61
CA ILE A 610 3.63 31.44 32.74
C ILE A 610 4.31 31.67 31.39
N LEU A 611 4.69 30.61 30.68
CA LEU A 611 5.29 30.69 29.34
C LEU A 611 4.36 31.39 28.35
N ALA A 612 3.06 31.08 28.34
CA ALA A 612 2.08 31.78 27.50
C ALA A 612 2.05 33.28 27.80
N ARG A 613 2.03 33.68 29.09
CA ARG A 613 2.07 35.10 29.48
C ARG A 613 3.39 35.77 29.10
N GLN A 614 4.51 35.08 29.25
CA GLN A 614 5.81 35.59 28.81
C GLN A 614 5.86 35.78 27.29
N MET A 615 5.31 34.84 26.52
CA MET A 615 5.20 34.94 25.06
C MET A 615 4.36 36.14 24.64
N LEU A 616 3.24 36.38 25.32
CA LEU A 616 2.39 37.56 25.08
C LEU A 616 3.13 38.86 25.40
N LYS A 617 3.92 38.93 26.49
CA LYS A 617 4.77 40.11 26.74
C LYS A 617 5.85 40.28 25.69
N TRP A 618 6.54 39.20 25.32
CA TRP A 618 7.61 39.22 24.32
C TRP A 618 7.12 39.70 22.94
N SER A 619 5.84 39.46 22.63
CA SER A 619 5.17 39.96 21.42
C SER A 619 5.11 41.48 21.28
N GLU A 620 5.26 42.21 22.39
CA GLU A 620 5.29 43.68 22.41
C GLU A 620 6.67 44.25 22.10
N ASP A 621 7.72 43.41 22.22
CA ASP A 621 9.13 43.82 22.12
C ASP A 621 9.83 43.29 20.85
N VAL A 622 9.39 42.16 20.30
CA VAL A 622 10.08 41.46 19.21
C VAL A 622 9.13 41.05 18.07
N ALA A 623 9.63 41.12 16.83
CA ALA A 623 8.95 40.64 15.62
C ALA A 623 9.76 39.56 14.91
N LEU A 624 9.35 38.30 15.06
CA LEU A 624 9.84 37.18 14.27
C LEU A 624 9.29 37.22 12.84
N MET A 625 9.98 36.53 11.93
CA MET A 625 9.51 36.36 10.55
C MET A 625 8.27 35.45 10.50
N ASP A 626 7.41 35.71 9.52
CA ASP A 626 6.14 34.99 9.33
C ASP A 626 6.36 33.74 8.45
N ASP A 627 7.01 32.73 9.03
CA ASP A 627 7.24 31.40 8.43
C ASP A 627 6.64 30.28 9.28
N ASP A 628 6.50 29.08 8.69
CA ASP A 628 5.83 27.95 9.35
C ASP A 628 6.57 27.43 10.59
N GLU A 629 7.91 27.55 10.61
CA GLU A 629 8.73 27.07 11.74
C GLU A 629 8.54 27.99 12.94
N ASN A 630 8.67 29.31 12.74
CA ASN A 630 8.47 30.32 13.77
C ASN A 630 7.02 30.32 14.28
N VAL A 631 6.02 30.30 13.39
CA VAL A 631 4.61 30.28 13.79
C VAL A 631 4.29 29.05 14.63
N ARG A 632 4.75 27.86 14.24
CA ARG A 632 4.53 26.65 15.04
C ARG A 632 5.28 26.68 16.37
N ALA A 633 6.49 27.24 16.40
CA ALA A 633 7.30 27.35 17.60
C ALA A 633 6.65 28.22 18.69
N VAL A 634 5.91 29.26 18.30
CA VAL A 634 5.28 30.19 19.26
C VAL A 634 3.82 29.88 19.60
N THR A 635 3.14 29.04 18.82
CA THR A 635 1.70 28.76 18.98
C THR A 635 1.39 27.52 19.82
N ARG A 636 2.35 26.61 20.02
CA ARG A 636 2.18 25.39 20.84
C ARG A 636 3.37 25.20 21.76
N ASP A 637 3.11 24.65 22.95
CA ASP A 637 4.14 24.35 23.95
C ASP A 637 4.45 22.85 23.99
N GLY A 638 5.72 22.48 23.75
CA GLY A 638 6.20 21.11 23.79
C GLY A 638 7.29 20.76 22.77
N GLU A 639 7.92 19.60 22.94
CA GLU A 639 8.98 19.11 22.07
C GLU A 639 8.45 18.71 20.67
N PHE A 640 8.74 19.54 19.66
CA PHE A 640 8.16 19.44 18.32
C PHE A 640 8.60 18.21 17.50
N ASN A 641 7.66 17.69 16.69
CA ASN A 641 8.00 16.71 15.66
C ASN A 641 9.04 17.28 14.69
N VAL A 642 10.11 16.54 14.44
CA VAL A 642 11.10 16.83 13.40
C VAL A 642 10.50 16.45 12.05
N SER A 643 10.59 17.34 11.07
CA SER A 643 10.19 17.05 9.69
C SER A 643 11.35 16.40 8.96
N VAL A 644 11.10 15.20 8.42
CA VAL A 644 12.10 14.38 7.75
C VAL A 644 11.63 14.09 6.33
N ILE A 645 12.56 14.10 5.38
CA ILE A 645 12.30 13.81 3.96
C ILE A 645 12.97 12.48 3.62
N PRO A 646 12.20 11.38 3.53
CA PRO A 646 12.71 10.10 3.08
C PRO A 646 13.04 10.14 1.59
N TYR A 647 14.22 9.67 1.19
CA TYR A 647 14.63 9.66 -0.20
C TYR A 647 15.50 8.44 -0.54
N LEU A 648 15.52 8.05 -1.81
CA LEU A 648 16.39 7.02 -2.37
C LEU A 648 17.44 7.67 -3.27
N ASP A 649 18.72 7.36 -3.05
CA ASP A 649 19.78 7.77 -3.94
C ASP A 649 19.74 6.96 -5.23
N THR A 650 19.51 7.62 -6.38
CA THR A 650 19.51 6.98 -7.70
C THR A 650 20.53 7.65 -8.63
N ALA A 651 20.91 6.96 -9.70
CA ALA A 651 21.81 7.51 -10.72
C ALA A 651 21.24 8.73 -11.47
N ARG A 652 19.95 9.07 -11.28
CA ARG A 652 19.28 10.23 -11.88
C ARG A 652 19.03 11.36 -10.87
N GLY A 653 19.47 11.22 -9.63
CA GLY A 653 19.20 12.16 -8.55
C GLY A 653 18.44 11.54 -7.38
N LYS A 654 18.03 12.37 -6.43
CA LYS A 654 17.22 11.94 -5.27
C LYS A 654 15.81 11.58 -5.73
N GLN A 655 15.43 10.33 -5.53
CA GLN A 655 14.07 9.85 -5.77
C GLN A 655 13.26 9.90 -4.47
N LEU A 656 12.08 10.53 -4.48
CA LEU A 656 11.17 10.56 -3.34
C LEU A 656 10.31 9.28 -3.27
N LEU A 657 9.54 9.10 -2.19
CA LEU A 657 8.72 7.90 -1.97
C LEU A 657 7.61 7.71 -3.01
N ASP A 658 7.12 8.80 -3.61
CA ASP A 658 6.18 8.78 -4.73
C ASP A 658 6.83 8.45 -6.10
N SER A 659 8.11 8.07 -6.10
CA SER A 659 8.94 7.79 -7.30
C SER A 659 9.33 9.00 -8.15
N SER A 660 8.99 10.22 -7.73
CA SER A 660 9.45 11.43 -8.41
C SER A 660 10.96 11.64 -8.22
N ILE A 661 11.64 12.09 -9.27
CA ILE A 661 13.08 12.41 -9.22
C ILE A 661 13.21 13.92 -9.07
N LEU A 662 13.68 14.38 -7.90
CA LEU A 662 13.67 15.78 -7.52
C LEU A 662 14.41 16.67 -8.54
N ASP A 663 15.58 16.22 -9.00
CA ASP A 663 16.45 16.97 -9.93
C ASP A 663 15.85 17.10 -11.35
N SER A 664 14.78 16.34 -11.66
CA SER A 664 14.07 16.43 -12.94
C SER A 664 12.84 17.36 -12.89
N LEU A 665 12.47 17.84 -11.71
CA LEU A 665 11.31 18.70 -11.49
C LEU A 665 11.72 20.18 -11.57
N SER A 666 10.80 21.04 -12.02
CA SER A 666 10.97 22.50 -11.94
C SER A 666 11.01 22.99 -10.48
N GLU A 667 11.58 24.17 -10.20
CA GLU A 667 11.66 24.72 -8.82
C GLU A 667 10.31 24.73 -8.09
N TRP A 668 9.23 25.05 -8.79
CA TRP A 668 7.87 25.04 -8.24
C TRP A 668 7.40 23.61 -7.89
N GLN A 669 7.63 22.65 -8.79
CA GLN A 669 7.28 21.24 -8.58
C GLN A 669 8.16 20.57 -7.51
N GLN A 670 9.41 21.00 -7.34
CA GLN A 670 10.27 20.53 -6.27
C GLN A 670 9.72 20.90 -4.89
N ALA A 671 9.29 22.15 -4.71
CA ALA A 671 8.72 22.60 -3.44
C ALA A 671 7.45 21.81 -3.06
N GLU A 672 6.60 21.51 -4.07
CA GLU A 672 5.43 20.65 -3.91
C GLU A 672 5.80 19.22 -3.57
N ALA A 673 6.69 18.61 -4.35
CA ALA A 673 7.12 17.23 -4.14
C ALA A 673 7.74 17.04 -2.74
N LEU A 674 8.54 18.00 -2.27
CA LEU A 674 9.12 17.96 -0.92
C LEU A 674 8.05 18.06 0.17
N ALA A 675 7.09 18.97 0.02
CA ALA A 675 6.00 19.12 0.98
C ALA A 675 5.12 17.86 1.05
N MET A 676 4.85 17.21 -0.09
CA MET A 676 4.03 16.00 -0.19
C MET A 676 4.74 14.75 0.37
N ASN A 677 6.07 14.71 0.28
CA ASN A 677 6.89 13.57 0.71
C ASN A 677 7.50 13.74 2.12
N THR A 678 7.20 14.84 2.83
CA THR A 678 7.69 15.07 4.20
C THR A 678 6.92 14.24 5.23
N VAL A 679 7.63 13.66 6.19
CA VAL A 679 7.08 12.88 7.32
C VAL A 679 7.41 13.57 8.64
N GLY A 680 6.43 13.71 9.54
CA GLY A 680 6.66 14.17 10.90
C GLY A 680 7.06 13.02 11.83
N VAL A 681 8.20 13.15 12.53
CA VAL A 681 8.69 12.16 13.52
C VAL A 681 8.91 12.81 14.89
N PRO A 682 8.85 12.08 16.01
CA PRO A 682 9.04 12.65 17.35
C PRO A 682 10.42 13.31 17.54
N LYS A 683 10.48 14.40 18.33
CA LYS A 683 11.75 15.10 18.64
C LYS A 683 12.81 14.20 19.28
N SER A 684 12.39 13.19 20.04
CA SER A 684 13.29 12.23 20.67
C SER A 684 14.20 11.51 19.67
N TRP A 685 13.82 11.48 18.38
CA TRP A 685 14.63 10.94 17.29
C TRP A 685 15.73 11.90 16.84
N GLY A 686 15.75 13.16 17.28
CA GLY A 686 16.68 14.18 16.82
C GLY A 686 18.16 13.79 16.92
N LYS A 687 18.54 12.99 17.95
CA LYS A 687 19.91 12.44 18.08
C LYS A 687 20.23 11.30 17.11
N LEU A 688 19.20 10.65 16.56
CA LEU A 688 19.28 9.54 15.61
C LEU A 688 19.15 9.99 14.15
N LEU A 689 18.78 11.25 13.93
CA LEU A 689 18.55 11.81 12.60
C LEU A 689 19.82 12.48 12.06
N PRO A 690 20.03 12.49 10.72
CA PRO A 690 21.12 13.21 10.10
C PRO A 690 21.07 14.73 10.37
N GLU A 691 22.22 15.39 10.21
CA GLU A 691 22.29 16.86 10.35
C GLU A 691 21.40 17.57 9.31
N LYS A 692 20.88 18.74 9.70
CA LYS A 692 20.10 19.60 8.81
C LYS A 692 20.99 20.13 7.68
N ASP A 693 20.46 20.20 6.47
CA ASP A 693 21.16 20.84 5.34
C ASP A 693 21.17 22.39 5.47
N LYS A 694 21.77 23.07 4.48
CA LYS A 694 21.86 24.54 4.44
C LYS A 694 20.50 25.24 4.44
N GLU A 695 19.44 24.53 4.10
CA GLU A 695 18.07 25.02 4.05
C GLU A 695 17.23 24.52 5.24
N GLY A 696 17.88 23.93 6.25
CA GLY A 696 17.25 23.46 7.49
C GLY A 696 16.53 22.12 7.39
N ARG A 697 16.68 21.37 6.28
CA ARG A 697 15.94 20.13 6.00
C ARG A 697 16.69 18.91 6.51
N VAL A 698 15.96 17.93 7.04
CA VAL A 698 16.51 16.64 7.46
C VAL A 698 16.23 15.59 6.40
N TRP A 699 17.26 15.14 5.70
CA TRP A 699 17.17 14.10 4.68
C TRP A 699 17.43 12.73 5.30
N LEU A 700 16.50 11.79 5.12
CA LEU A 700 16.66 10.42 5.58
C LEU A 700 16.86 9.52 4.37
N ALA A 701 18.10 9.04 4.19
CA ALA A 701 18.42 8.07 3.17
C ALA A 701 17.69 6.76 3.47
N MET A 702 16.74 6.42 2.62
CA MET A 702 16.04 5.16 2.64
C MET A 702 16.89 4.14 1.92
N GLN A 703 16.89 2.92 2.44
CA GLN A 703 17.27 1.77 1.62
C GLN A 703 16.01 1.36 0.86
N GLN A 704 16.15 1.05 -0.43
CA GLN A 704 15.06 0.40 -1.14
C GLN A 704 14.77 -0.87 -0.32
N GLY A 705 13.58 -0.94 0.27
CA GLY A 705 13.18 -2.09 1.06
C GLY A 705 13.47 -3.32 0.23
N ASP A 706 14.08 -4.33 0.86
CA ASP A 706 14.52 -5.53 0.17
C ASP A 706 13.35 -6.02 -0.67
N GLY A 707 13.42 -5.88 -2.01
CA GLY A 707 12.36 -6.47 -2.81
C GLY A 707 12.40 -7.98 -2.64
N MET A 708 11.36 -8.63 -3.14
CA MET A 708 11.02 -10.00 -2.76
C MET A 708 12.23 -10.92 -2.63
N ASN A 709 12.45 -11.42 -1.42
CA ASN A 709 13.47 -12.41 -1.10
C ASN A 709 12.83 -13.80 -1.01
N LEU A 710 13.31 -14.74 -1.84
CA LEU A 710 12.71 -16.07 -1.94
C LEU A 710 12.85 -16.91 -0.66
N LEU A 711 13.73 -16.53 0.26
CA LEU A 711 13.99 -17.28 1.49
C LEU A 711 13.09 -16.84 2.65
N THR A 712 12.68 -15.58 2.69
CA THR A 712 11.96 -14.98 3.83
C THR A 712 10.53 -14.59 3.49
N ASP A 713 10.28 -14.12 2.26
CA ASP A 713 8.98 -13.56 1.89
C ASP A 713 8.00 -14.62 1.39
N SER A 714 6.72 -14.26 1.39
CA SER A 714 5.66 -15.11 0.85
C SER A 714 5.55 -14.95 -0.65
N TRP A 715 5.99 -15.96 -1.40
CA TRP A 715 5.96 -15.96 -2.86
C TRP A 715 5.47 -17.27 -3.47
N ILE A 716 5.42 -18.35 -2.68
CA ILE A 716 5.15 -19.70 -3.18
C ILE A 716 3.64 -19.85 -3.38
N PRO A 717 3.14 -19.98 -4.61
CA PRO A 717 1.71 -20.04 -4.88
C PRO A 717 1.19 -21.45 -4.58
N VAL A 718 0.30 -21.57 -3.60
CA VAL A 718 -0.22 -22.84 -3.08
C VAL A 718 -1.70 -22.76 -2.77
N ARG A 719 -2.32 -23.93 -2.57
CA ARG A 719 -3.64 -24.08 -1.96
C ARG A 719 -3.59 -25.19 -0.90
N PRO A 720 -4.40 -25.12 0.17
CA PRO A 720 -4.52 -26.24 1.11
C PRO A 720 -5.09 -27.48 0.41
N GLN A 721 -4.55 -28.65 0.74
CA GLN A 721 -5.01 -29.92 0.16
C GLN A 721 -6.46 -30.26 0.57
N ALA A 722 -6.91 -29.78 1.74
CA ALA A 722 -8.28 -29.95 2.23
C ALA A 722 -9.33 -29.11 1.47
N GLY A 723 -8.90 -28.25 0.54
CA GLY A 723 -9.74 -27.29 -0.18
C GLY A 723 -9.60 -25.87 0.38
N GLY A 724 -9.59 -24.88 -0.52
CA GLY A 724 -9.41 -23.46 -0.16
C GLY A 724 -9.01 -22.60 -1.37
N THR A 725 -8.93 -21.29 -1.16
CA THR A 725 -8.48 -20.33 -2.18
C THR A 725 -6.95 -20.36 -2.31
N GLY A 726 -6.46 -20.11 -3.53
CA GLY A 726 -5.01 -19.99 -3.77
C GLY A 726 -4.43 -18.80 -3.00
N GLN A 727 -3.26 -19.02 -2.39
CA GLN A 727 -2.53 -18.02 -1.60
C GLN A 727 -1.03 -18.14 -1.84
N GLN A 728 -0.27 -17.15 -1.38
CA GLN A 728 1.19 -17.19 -1.40
C GLN A 728 1.71 -17.42 0.01
N ILE A 729 2.64 -18.37 0.17
CA ILE A 729 3.28 -18.68 1.45
C ILE A 729 4.79 -18.51 1.37
N SER A 730 5.44 -18.38 2.53
CA SER A 730 6.90 -18.35 2.64
C SER A 730 7.51 -19.75 2.63
N LEU A 731 8.82 -19.83 2.36
CA LEU A 731 9.57 -21.08 2.47
C LEU A 731 9.50 -21.67 3.89
N GLN A 732 9.49 -20.82 4.91
CA GLN A 732 9.32 -21.23 6.31
C GLN A 732 7.95 -21.86 6.55
N ALA A 733 6.87 -21.23 6.09
CA ALA A 733 5.52 -21.79 6.22
C ALA A 733 5.39 -23.15 5.52
N LEU A 734 6.05 -23.31 4.35
CA LEU A 734 6.05 -24.57 3.61
C LEU A 734 6.83 -25.69 4.30
N LEU A 735 8.04 -25.41 4.81
CA LEU A 735 8.93 -26.45 5.34
C LEU A 735 8.70 -26.75 6.82
N CYS A 736 8.27 -25.76 7.60
CA CYS A 736 8.15 -25.86 9.06
C CYS A 736 6.68 -25.97 9.52
N GLY A 737 5.72 -25.63 8.66
CA GLY A 737 4.29 -25.72 8.97
C GLY A 737 3.77 -27.16 8.99
N SER A 738 2.66 -27.35 9.70
CA SER A 738 1.90 -28.62 9.72
C SER A 738 0.88 -28.73 8.58
N GLU A 739 0.54 -27.62 7.93
CA GLU A 739 -0.45 -27.56 6.86
C GLU A 739 0.03 -28.29 5.60
N ARG A 740 -0.89 -28.98 4.92
CA ARG A 740 -0.57 -29.74 3.70
C ARG A 740 -0.92 -28.91 2.47
N TRP A 741 0.11 -28.56 1.71
CA TRP A 741 0.00 -27.69 0.55
C TRP A 741 0.08 -28.46 -0.76
N GLU A 742 -0.62 -27.96 -1.78
CA GLU A 742 -0.40 -28.27 -3.19
C GLU A 742 -0.01 -26.98 -3.92
N LEU A 743 0.82 -27.06 -4.97
CA LEU A 743 1.05 -25.90 -5.84
C LEU A 743 -0.27 -25.49 -6.51
N ALA A 744 -0.42 -24.19 -6.73
CA ALA A 744 -1.62 -23.62 -7.35
C ALA A 744 -1.24 -22.52 -8.35
N LEU A 745 -0.89 -22.94 -9.57
CA LEU A 745 -0.69 -22.03 -10.70
C LEU A 745 -1.66 -22.40 -11.83
N PRO A 746 -2.00 -21.46 -12.73
CA PRO A 746 -2.92 -21.73 -13.85
C PRO A 746 -2.35 -22.71 -14.90
N ARG A 747 -1.09 -23.16 -14.74
CA ARG A 747 -0.30 -23.82 -15.78
C ARG A 747 0.64 -24.86 -15.18
N ASP A 748 0.45 -26.12 -15.56
CA ASP A 748 1.24 -27.26 -15.07
C ASP A 748 2.75 -27.12 -15.32
N ASP A 749 3.13 -26.47 -16.42
CA ASP A 749 4.55 -26.22 -16.73
C ASP A 749 5.21 -25.23 -15.77
N MET A 750 4.42 -24.29 -15.27
CA MET A 750 4.85 -23.35 -14.25
C MET A 750 4.85 -24.02 -12.87
N GLU A 751 3.92 -24.94 -12.59
CA GLU A 751 3.97 -25.76 -11.37
C GLU A 751 5.19 -26.67 -11.34
N LEU A 752 5.51 -27.34 -12.46
CA LEU A 752 6.73 -28.15 -12.58
C LEU A 752 7.99 -27.29 -12.36
N ALA A 753 8.03 -26.09 -12.94
CA ALA A 753 9.15 -25.17 -12.74
C ALA A 753 9.24 -24.64 -11.30
N ALA A 754 8.10 -24.34 -10.67
CA ALA A 754 8.05 -23.92 -9.27
C ALA A 754 8.51 -25.06 -8.33
N LEU A 755 8.04 -26.28 -8.56
CA LEU A 755 8.49 -27.46 -7.82
C LEU A 755 9.99 -27.67 -7.98
N GLN A 756 10.49 -27.59 -9.22
CA GLN A 756 11.93 -27.73 -9.49
C GLN A 756 12.76 -26.63 -8.81
N LEU A 757 12.28 -25.38 -8.80
CA LEU A 757 12.92 -24.27 -8.11
C LEU A 757 12.96 -24.50 -6.59
N LEU A 758 11.86 -24.97 -6.00
CA LEU A 758 11.80 -25.29 -4.57
C LEU A 758 12.73 -26.45 -4.20
N ILE A 759 12.77 -27.51 -5.00
CA ILE A 759 13.72 -28.63 -4.81
C ILE A 759 15.15 -28.10 -4.89
N SER A 760 15.49 -27.29 -5.89
CA SER A 760 16.82 -26.70 -6.03
C SER A 760 17.20 -25.78 -4.85
N LEU A 761 16.27 -24.98 -4.34
CA LEU A 761 16.48 -24.13 -3.17
C LEU A 761 16.78 -24.99 -1.94
N VAL A 762 15.94 -25.96 -1.63
CA VAL A 762 16.11 -26.82 -0.44
C VAL A 762 17.35 -27.71 -0.57
N GLN A 763 17.66 -28.19 -1.78
CA GLN A 763 18.87 -28.97 -2.06
C GLN A 763 20.16 -28.22 -1.70
N VAL A 764 20.18 -26.91 -1.96
CA VAL A 764 21.33 -26.05 -1.68
C VAL A 764 21.38 -25.68 -0.20
N LEU A 765 20.25 -25.28 0.38
CA LEU A 765 20.19 -24.77 1.75
C LEU A 765 20.35 -25.87 2.80
N LEU A 766 19.70 -27.01 2.59
CA LEU A 766 19.49 -28.03 3.62
C LEU A 766 19.65 -29.47 3.09
N PRO A 767 20.77 -29.83 2.43
CA PRO A 767 20.97 -31.21 1.96
C PRO A 767 21.08 -32.17 3.15
N PRO A 768 20.20 -33.19 3.28
CA PRO A 768 20.25 -34.17 4.36
C PRO A 768 21.60 -34.90 4.37
N ALA A 769 22.18 -35.17 5.53
CA ALA A 769 23.48 -35.84 5.65
C ALA A 769 23.44 -37.26 5.08
N ASP A 770 22.40 -38.02 5.40
CA ASP A 770 22.28 -39.44 5.09
C ASP A 770 20.82 -39.88 4.88
N LYS A 771 20.62 -41.19 4.67
CA LYS A 771 19.29 -41.81 4.52
C LYS A 771 18.37 -41.60 5.73
N LYS A 772 18.91 -41.64 6.96
CA LYS A 772 18.10 -41.51 8.17
C LYS A 772 17.53 -40.11 8.29
N GLN A 773 18.37 -39.09 8.09
CA GLN A 773 17.92 -37.70 8.10
C GLN A 773 16.98 -37.41 6.93
N TRP A 774 17.24 -38.00 5.75
CA TRP A 774 16.34 -37.85 4.60
C TRP A 774 14.92 -38.35 4.90
N VAL A 775 14.77 -39.55 5.49
CA VAL A 775 13.47 -40.10 5.88
C VAL A 775 12.77 -39.21 6.91
N GLU A 776 13.52 -38.70 7.89
CA GLU A 776 13.00 -37.79 8.90
C GLU A 776 12.42 -36.50 8.27
N ARG A 777 13.12 -35.89 7.32
CA ARG A 777 12.68 -34.67 6.63
C ARG A 777 11.43 -34.86 5.77
N VAL A 778 11.30 -36.02 5.13
CA VAL A 778 10.07 -36.36 4.37
C VAL A 778 8.88 -36.46 5.32
N LEU A 779 9.03 -37.18 6.44
CA LEU A 779 7.93 -37.50 7.35
C LEU A 779 7.56 -36.37 8.32
N ARG A 780 8.51 -35.52 8.72
CA ARG A 780 8.30 -34.49 9.75
C ARG A 780 8.63 -33.09 9.25
N PRO A 781 7.89 -32.06 9.70
CA PRO A 781 8.26 -30.67 9.44
C PRO A 781 9.65 -30.31 10.00
N LEU A 782 10.32 -29.39 9.31
CA LEU A 782 11.61 -28.85 9.71
C LEU A 782 11.42 -27.92 10.93
N PRO A 783 12.26 -28.01 11.99
CA PRO A 783 12.25 -27.01 13.04
C PRO A 783 12.62 -25.63 12.48
N PRO A 784 11.88 -24.55 12.81
CA PRO A 784 12.12 -23.21 12.27
C PRO A 784 13.56 -22.71 12.43
N GLU A 785 14.17 -22.98 13.59
CA GLU A 785 15.56 -22.61 13.91
C GLU A 785 16.55 -23.16 12.89
N ALA A 786 16.34 -24.40 12.43
CA ALA A 786 17.22 -25.03 11.46
C ALA A 786 17.17 -24.33 10.10
N LEU A 787 15.99 -23.80 9.70
CA LEU A 787 15.86 -23.00 8.49
C LEU A 787 16.53 -21.64 8.65
N THR A 788 16.29 -20.95 9.77
CA THR A 788 16.89 -19.64 10.07
C THR A 788 18.42 -19.70 9.99
N THR A 789 19.04 -20.72 10.59
CA THR A 789 20.49 -20.93 10.49
C THR A 789 20.94 -21.19 9.05
N ALA A 790 20.19 -21.99 8.30
CA ALA A 790 20.58 -22.37 6.94
C ALA A 790 20.48 -21.22 5.92
N ILE A 791 19.59 -20.25 6.11
CA ILE A 791 19.42 -19.14 5.15
C ILE A 791 20.37 -17.97 5.38
N GLN A 792 21.03 -17.90 6.56
CA GLN A 792 21.79 -16.73 7.00
C GLN A 792 22.86 -16.28 6.00
N ASP A 793 23.58 -17.23 5.38
CA ASP A 793 24.66 -16.95 4.41
C ASP A 793 24.14 -16.66 2.99
N TYR A 794 22.87 -16.91 2.72
CA TYR A 794 22.28 -16.91 1.38
C TYR A 794 21.23 -15.81 1.15
N GLN A 795 20.90 -15.00 2.15
CA GLN A 795 19.81 -14.01 2.04
C GLN A 795 19.98 -13.08 0.84
N GLY A 796 21.14 -12.44 0.67
CA GLY A 796 21.38 -11.57 -0.49
C GLY A 796 21.34 -12.30 -1.84
N TRP A 797 21.49 -13.64 -1.85
CA TRP A 797 21.63 -14.41 -3.08
C TRP A 797 20.31 -14.62 -3.82
N PHE A 798 19.22 -14.63 -3.07
CA PHE A 798 17.90 -14.95 -3.58
C PHE A 798 16.95 -13.75 -3.53
N GLN A 799 17.52 -12.56 -3.50
CA GLN A 799 16.79 -11.30 -3.56
C GLN A 799 16.55 -10.88 -5.02
N VAL A 800 15.28 -10.67 -5.37
CA VAL A 800 14.84 -10.59 -6.77
C VAL A 800 15.25 -9.29 -7.46
N ASP A 801 15.32 -8.20 -6.72
CA ASP A 801 15.66 -6.87 -7.20
C ASP A 801 16.95 -6.33 -6.57
N HIS A 802 17.81 -7.22 -6.08
CA HIS A 802 19.09 -6.83 -5.49
C HIS A 802 19.83 -5.83 -6.42
N PRO A 803 20.37 -4.71 -5.91
CA PRO A 803 20.93 -3.64 -6.75
C PRO A 803 22.07 -4.11 -7.68
N ASP A 804 22.96 -4.95 -7.15
CA ASP A 804 24.14 -5.43 -7.89
C ASP A 804 23.94 -6.79 -8.58
N TYR A 805 23.35 -7.75 -7.86
CA TYR A 805 23.19 -9.14 -8.28
C TYR A 805 21.73 -9.64 -8.12
N PRO A 806 20.78 -9.10 -8.88
CA PRO A 806 19.38 -9.52 -8.82
C PRO A 806 19.23 -11.01 -9.17
N PHE A 807 18.40 -11.73 -8.41
CA PHE A 807 18.22 -13.18 -8.58
C PHE A 807 17.93 -13.57 -10.03
N MET A 808 18.75 -14.48 -10.57
CA MET A 808 18.67 -15.01 -11.95
C MET A 808 18.58 -13.95 -13.05
N GLN A 809 19.15 -12.77 -12.81
CA GLN A 809 19.12 -11.63 -13.72
C GLN A 809 20.52 -11.05 -13.89
N MET A 810 20.72 -10.27 -14.95
CA MET A 810 21.95 -9.52 -15.18
C MET A 810 21.63 -8.04 -15.29
N SER A 811 22.08 -7.25 -14.31
CA SER A 811 21.96 -5.78 -14.34
C SER A 811 22.84 -5.23 -15.46
N TYR A 812 22.23 -4.84 -16.59
CA TYR A 812 22.97 -4.37 -17.77
C TYR A 812 22.56 -2.96 -18.18
N ARG A 813 23.52 -2.02 -18.11
CA ARG A 813 23.40 -0.62 -18.55
C ARG A 813 24.16 -0.33 -19.86
N LYS A 814 24.03 -1.16 -20.92
CA LYS A 814 24.43 -0.70 -22.27
C LYS A 814 23.24 -0.49 -23.19
N ASN A 815 23.40 0.45 -24.11
CA ASN A 815 22.45 0.96 -25.11
C ASN A 815 21.87 -0.06 -26.11
N ASN A 816 21.99 -1.38 -25.87
CA ASN A 816 21.58 -2.44 -26.82
C ASN A 816 20.59 -3.48 -26.22
N SER A 817 19.98 -3.22 -25.07
CA SER A 817 18.94 -4.10 -24.51
C SER A 817 17.59 -3.85 -25.18
N ALA A 818 16.98 -4.90 -25.72
CA ALA A 818 15.62 -4.81 -26.28
C ALA A 818 14.59 -4.96 -25.16
N ARG A 819 13.67 -3.99 -25.04
CA ARG A 819 12.46 -4.13 -24.23
C ARG A 819 11.52 -5.13 -24.89
N GLU A 820 11.07 -6.12 -24.15
CA GLU A 820 10.26 -7.23 -24.66
C GLU A 820 9.04 -7.48 -23.76
N SER A 821 7.94 -7.92 -24.38
CA SER A 821 6.76 -8.38 -23.65
C SER A 821 7.07 -9.66 -22.87
N LEU A 822 6.48 -9.80 -21.67
CA LEU A 822 6.56 -11.02 -20.87
C LEU A 822 6.08 -12.27 -21.61
N ASP A 823 5.25 -12.15 -22.67
CA ASP A 823 4.83 -13.29 -23.49
C ASP A 823 5.99 -14.11 -24.06
N LYS A 824 7.17 -13.50 -24.24
CA LYS A 824 8.38 -14.21 -24.68
C LYS A 824 8.99 -15.02 -23.54
N LEU A 825 9.03 -14.47 -22.32
CA LEU A 825 9.59 -15.14 -21.15
C LEU A 825 8.71 -16.33 -20.72
N PHE A 826 7.38 -16.14 -20.75
CA PHE A 826 6.41 -17.20 -20.47
C PHE A 826 6.30 -18.16 -21.64
N THR A 827 7.00 -19.28 -21.51
CA THR A 827 7.18 -20.26 -22.58
C THR A 827 5.84 -20.73 -23.15
N GLY A 828 5.73 -20.81 -24.49
CA GLY A 828 4.53 -21.29 -25.19
C GLY A 828 3.44 -20.26 -25.49
N ILE A 829 3.50 -19.02 -24.99
CA ILE A 829 2.47 -17.99 -25.25
C ILE A 829 2.63 -17.33 -26.63
N ASN A 830 3.82 -16.84 -26.97
CA ASN A 830 4.04 -16.10 -28.22
C ASN A 830 5.29 -16.62 -28.95
N THR A 831 5.33 -17.93 -29.19
CA THR A 831 6.50 -18.60 -29.79
C THR A 831 6.40 -18.79 -31.30
N SER A 832 5.22 -18.60 -31.90
CA SER A 832 4.96 -18.87 -33.32
C SER A 832 3.77 -18.09 -33.87
N GLU A 833 3.61 -18.03 -35.20
CA GLU A 833 2.49 -17.34 -35.86
C GLU A 833 1.12 -17.89 -35.45
N ASN A 834 0.98 -19.23 -35.36
CA ASN A 834 -0.26 -19.83 -34.89
C ASN A 834 -0.54 -19.49 -33.42
N SER A 835 0.50 -19.33 -32.58
CA SER A 835 0.31 -18.93 -31.18
C SER A 835 -0.46 -17.61 -31.08
N LYS A 836 -0.16 -16.64 -31.97
CA LYS A 836 -0.85 -15.35 -32.03
C LYS A 836 -2.31 -15.44 -32.48
N PHE A 837 -2.69 -16.54 -33.14
CA PHE A 837 -4.04 -16.76 -33.65
C PHE A 837 -4.90 -17.58 -32.68
N VAL A 838 -4.31 -18.54 -31.98
CA VAL A 838 -5.06 -19.50 -31.13
C VAL A 838 -5.01 -19.17 -29.64
N ASN A 839 -3.99 -18.45 -29.16
CA ASN A 839 -3.91 -18.07 -27.75
C ASN A 839 -4.65 -16.76 -27.51
N GLU A 840 -5.29 -16.65 -26.35
CA GLU A 840 -5.85 -15.39 -25.89
C GLU A 840 -4.75 -14.33 -25.76
N PRO A 841 -5.03 -13.07 -26.16
CA PRO A 841 -4.09 -11.98 -25.97
C PRO A 841 -3.95 -11.64 -24.48
N ASN A 842 -2.82 -11.04 -24.09
CA ASN A 842 -2.60 -10.42 -22.78
C ASN A 842 -2.64 -11.36 -21.56
N LEU A 843 -2.49 -12.69 -21.74
CA LEU A 843 -2.39 -13.66 -20.63
C LEU A 843 -1.32 -13.29 -19.59
N VAL A 844 -0.24 -12.63 -20.03
CA VAL A 844 0.86 -12.18 -19.14
C VAL A 844 1.16 -10.69 -19.30
N ALA A 845 0.14 -9.86 -19.52
CA ALA A 845 0.31 -8.42 -19.71
C ALA A 845 0.93 -7.71 -18.49
N ALA A 846 0.53 -8.10 -17.27
CA ALA A 846 1.10 -7.56 -16.04
C ALA A 846 1.04 -8.61 -14.92
N VAL A 847 2.21 -9.03 -14.44
CA VAL A 847 2.37 -10.26 -13.66
C VAL A 847 3.06 -9.97 -12.32
N CYS A 848 2.74 -10.71 -11.27
CA CYS A 848 3.42 -10.57 -9.98
C CYS A 848 4.88 -11.04 -10.04
N GLN A 849 5.71 -10.52 -9.14
CA GLN A 849 7.13 -10.90 -9.04
C GLN A 849 7.33 -12.42 -8.86
N SER A 850 6.47 -13.08 -8.08
CA SER A 850 6.55 -14.54 -7.85
C SER A 850 6.42 -15.34 -9.15
N CYS A 851 5.44 -14.99 -9.99
CA CYS A 851 5.26 -15.64 -11.29
C CYS A 851 6.41 -15.31 -12.26
N CYS A 852 6.97 -14.10 -12.22
CA CYS A 852 8.15 -13.74 -13.00
C CYS A 852 9.40 -14.55 -12.61
N VAL A 853 9.62 -14.79 -11.32
CA VAL A 853 10.72 -15.63 -10.82
C VAL A 853 10.59 -17.07 -11.31
N ILE A 854 9.39 -17.65 -11.22
CA ILE A 854 9.14 -19.01 -11.74
C ILE A 854 9.38 -19.03 -13.24
N ALA A 855 8.96 -18.00 -13.98
CA ALA A 855 9.19 -17.91 -15.42
C ALA A 855 10.67 -17.78 -15.79
N LEU A 856 11.47 -16.99 -15.04
CA LEU A 856 12.92 -16.89 -15.20
C LEU A 856 13.60 -18.25 -15.01
N PHE A 857 13.21 -18.98 -13.96
CA PHE A 857 13.76 -20.30 -13.67
C PHE A 857 13.35 -21.34 -14.72
N ASN A 858 12.08 -21.32 -15.16
CA ASN A 858 11.55 -22.16 -16.22
C ASN A 858 12.31 -21.93 -17.54
N TYR A 859 12.53 -20.67 -17.91
CA TYR A 859 13.30 -20.29 -19.10
C TYR A 859 14.72 -20.86 -19.04
N ALA A 860 15.39 -20.72 -17.90
CA ALA A 860 16.77 -21.15 -17.72
C ALA A 860 16.95 -22.66 -17.85
N ASN A 861 16.01 -23.44 -17.29
CA ASN A 861 16.19 -24.86 -17.04
C ASN A 861 15.38 -25.79 -17.96
N ASN A 862 14.23 -25.35 -18.45
CA ASN A 862 13.27 -26.22 -19.13
C ASN A 862 12.99 -25.76 -20.56
N SER A 863 13.10 -24.47 -20.86
CA SER A 863 12.71 -23.89 -22.14
C SER A 863 13.84 -23.88 -23.18
N PRO A 864 13.52 -23.78 -24.49
CA PRO A 864 14.53 -23.53 -25.50
C PRO A 864 15.01 -22.08 -25.43
N SER A 865 16.19 -21.80 -25.98
CA SER A 865 16.67 -20.42 -26.07
C SER A 865 15.79 -19.58 -27.00
N PHE A 866 15.89 -18.24 -26.88
CA PHE A 866 15.17 -17.32 -27.76
C PHE A 866 15.62 -17.32 -29.24
N GLY A 867 16.50 -18.23 -29.65
CA GLY A 867 17.06 -18.32 -31.02
C GLY A 867 18.39 -17.59 -31.22
N GLY A 868 18.93 -17.69 -32.44
CA GLY A 868 20.25 -17.17 -32.83
C GLY A 868 21.27 -18.31 -33.04
N GLY A 869 22.13 -18.18 -34.06
CA GLY A 869 23.03 -19.25 -34.52
C GLY A 869 24.18 -19.59 -33.53
N PRO A 870 25.01 -20.58 -33.89
CA PRO A 870 26.10 -21.09 -33.04
C PRO A 870 27.09 -20.00 -32.56
N ASP A 871 27.31 -19.00 -33.41
CA ASP A 871 28.41 -18.02 -33.31
C ASP A 871 27.98 -16.64 -32.76
N GLY A 872 26.77 -16.49 -32.21
CA GLY A 872 26.31 -15.19 -31.68
C GLY A 872 24.86 -15.09 -31.20
N GLY A 873 24.24 -16.20 -30.80
CA GLY A 873 22.83 -16.26 -30.36
C GLY A 873 22.61 -16.43 -28.85
N PHE A 874 21.35 -16.31 -28.42
CA PHE A 874 20.93 -16.61 -27.04
C PHE A 874 21.22 -18.09 -26.71
N LYS A 875 21.98 -18.35 -25.64
CA LYS A 875 22.35 -19.71 -25.21
C LYS A 875 21.23 -20.38 -24.41
N TYR A 876 21.26 -21.71 -24.37
CA TYR A 876 20.38 -22.56 -23.56
C TYR A 876 21.07 -22.94 -22.25
N GLY A 877 20.32 -23.44 -21.27
CA GLY A 877 20.87 -23.87 -19.98
C GLY A 877 21.76 -25.11 -20.11
N ILE A 878 22.44 -25.49 -19.03
CA ILE A 878 23.36 -26.65 -19.01
C ILE A 878 22.66 -27.97 -19.35
N ARG A 879 21.33 -28.05 -19.20
CA ARG A 879 20.51 -29.21 -19.57
C ARG A 879 20.25 -29.34 -21.08
N GLY A 880 20.76 -28.42 -21.89
CA GLY A 880 20.44 -28.37 -23.31
C GLY A 880 19.05 -27.76 -23.56
N THR A 881 18.47 -28.07 -24.72
CA THR A 881 17.12 -27.61 -25.08
C THR A 881 16.06 -28.62 -24.65
N CYS A 882 15.09 -28.17 -23.86
CA CYS A 882 13.87 -28.92 -23.50
C CYS A 882 14.11 -30.33 -22.92
N ALA A 883 15.08 -30.47 -22.01
CA ALA A 883 15.29 -31.71 -21.27
C ALA A 883 14.06 -32.06 -20.41
N VAL A 884 13.78 -33.35 -20.27
CA VAL A 884 12.70 -33.86 -19.42
C VAL A 884 13.12 -33.80 -17.95
N SER A 885 12.26 -33.24 -17.11
CA SER A 885 12.35 -33.30 -15.65
C SER A 885 11.54 -34.47 -15.11
N THR A 886 12.07 -35.16 -14.11
CA THR A 886 11.39 -36.28 -13.45
C THR A 886 11.51 -36.16 -11.94
N PHE A 887 10.37 -36.15 -11.25
CA PHE A 887 10.29 -36.04 -9.79
C PHE A 887 9.37 -37.10 -9.20
N ILE A 888 9.62 -37.48 -7.95
CA ILE A 888 8.74 -38.31 -7.15
C ILE A 888 7.67 -37.43 -6.51
N ARG A 889 6.38 -37.71 -6.74
CA ARG A 889 5.27 -37.10 -5.98
C ARG A 889 5.05 -37.87 -4.68
N TRP A 890 4.80 -37.14 -3.60
CA TRP A 890 4.43 -37.69 -2.31
C TRP A 890 3.10 -37.10 -1.80
N ASP A 891 2.80 -37.29 -0.51
CA ASP A 891 1.54 -36.93 0.15
C ASP A 891 1.18 -35.43 0.03
N ASP A 892 2.16 -34.54 0.16
CA ASP A 892 2.00 -33.07 0.09
C ASP A 892 3.21 -32.41 -0.61
N LEU A 893 3.16 -31.10 -0.85
CA LEU A 893 4.24 -30.36 -1.49
C LEU A 893 5.57 -30.42 -0.70
N ARG A 894 5.53 -30.31 0.63
CA ARG A 894 6.73 -30.33 1.49
C ARG A 894 7.45 -31.67 1.38
N SER A 895 6.73 -32.76 1.54
CA SER A 895 7.24 -34.12 1.43
C SER A 895 7.66 -34.46 0.01
N THR A 896 6.96 -33.95 -1.01
CA THR A 896 7.37 -34.04 -2.41
C THR A 896 8.72 -33.36 -2.64
N ILE A 897 8.95 -32.18 -2.07
CA ILE A 897 10.26 -31.50 -2.17
C ILE A 897 11.35 -32.37 -1.54
N TRP A 898 11.16 -32.80 -0.28
CA TRP A 898 12.15 -33.63 0.41
C TRP A 898 12.41 -34.97 -0.27
N ALA A 899 11.38 -35.59 -0.87
CA ALA A 899 11.52 -36.83 -1.63
C ALA A 899 12.47 -36.69 -2.84
N ASN A 900 12.69 -35.47 -3.31
CA ASN A 900 13.54 -35.16 -4.45
C ASN A 900 14.83 -34.41 -4.07
N VAL A 901 15.10 -34.21 -2.78
CA VAL A 901 16.39 -33.66 -2.32
C VAL A 901 17.39 -34.79 -2.10
N LEU A 902 18.55 -34.69 -2.73
CA LEU A 902 19.67 -35.61 -2.61
C LEU A 902 20.43 -35.42 -1.29
N SER A 903 20.76 -36.52 -0.63
CA SER A 903 21.57 -36.53 0.58
C SER A 903 23.05 -36.32 0.26
N GLN A 904 23.80 -35.81 1.23
CA GLN A 904 25.25 -35.60 1.10
C GLN A 904 25.98 -36.92 0.90
N ALA A 905 25.58 -37.99 1.59
CA ALA A 905 26.13 -39.33 1.39
C ALA A 905 25.92 -39.83 -0.05
N PHE A 906 24.74 -39.61 -0.63
CA PHE A 906 24.44 -40.00 -2.01
C PHE A 906 25.20 -39.13 -3.03
N LEU A 907 25.26 -37.82 -2.79
CA LEU A 907 26.01 -36.88 -3.61
C LEU A 907 27.50 -37.22 -3.62
N ASN A 908 28.12 -37.48 -2.47
CA ASN A 908 29.53 -37.89 -2.42
C ASN A 908 29.84 -39.16 -3.22
N GLN A 909 28.86 -40.07 -3.36
CA GLN A 909 29.02 -41.31 -4.13
C GLN A 909 28.81 -41.12 -5.64
N ASN A 910 27.89 -40.24 -6.06
CA ASN A 910 27.49 -40.11 -7.47
C ASN A 910 28.03 -38.84 -8.14
N ILE A 911 28.31 -37.79 -7.37
CA ILE A 911 28.89 -36.51 -7.79
C ILE A 911 29.94 -36.09 -6.74
N PRO A 912 31.16 -36.70 -6.72
CA PRO A 912 32.15 -36.50 -5.66
C PRO A 912 32.57 -35.03 -5.43
N ASP A 913 32.38 -34.20 -6.46
CA ASP A 913 32.82 -32.81 -6.55
C ASP A 913 31.71 -31.76 -6.37
N TRP A 914 30.57 -32.16 -5.83
CA TRP A 914 29.39 -31.31 -5.73
C TRP A 914 29.55 -30.05 -4.85
N LYS A 915 30.60 -30.00 -4.00
CA LYS A 915 30.95 -28.92 -3.03
C LYS A 915 32.31 -28.25 -3.34
N ARG A 916 32.65 -27.99 -4.60
CA ARG A 916 33.93 -27.34 -4.97
C ARG A 916 33.99 -25.88 -4.50
N ALA A 917 35.15 -25.46 -3.98
CA ALA A 917 35.33 -24.15 -3.36
C ALA A 917 35.46 -22.98 -4.35
N GLU A 918 35.86 -23.25 -5.60
CA GLU A 918 36.23 -22.24 -6.60
C GLU A 918 35.02 -21.51 -7.22
N PHE A 919 33.83 -22.11 -7.21
CA PHE A 919 32.63 -21.56 -7.87
C PHE A 919 31.34 -21.67 -7.04
N LYS A 920 31.41 -21.32 -5.75
CA LYS A 920 30.25 -21.39 -4.83
C LYS A 920 29.13 -20.40 -5.15
N LYS A 921 29.34 -19.45 -6.06
CA LYS A 921 28.42 -18.34 -6.30
C LYS A 921 27.55 -18.59 -7.54
N PRO A 922 26.27 -18.21 -7.49
CA PRO A 922 25.38 -18.34 -8.63
C PRO A 922 25.80 -17.38 -9.77
N THR A 923 25.29 -17.64 -10.96
CA THR A 923 25.66 -16.93 -12.21
C THR A 923 25.42 -15.41 -12.19
N TRP A 924 24.46 -14.93 -11.40
CA TRP A 924 24.17 -13.49 -11.26
C TRP A 924 25.13 -12.76 -10.30
N MET A 925 25.81 -13.49 -9.41
CA MET A 925 26.86 -12.93 -8.55
C MET A 925 28.23 -12.99 -9.21
N GLU A 926 28.57 -14.17 -9.71
CA GLU A 926 29.85 -14.42 -10.36
C GLU A 926 29.61 -14.69 -11.83
N ARG A 927 29.74 -13.61 -12.61
CA ARG A 927 29.39 -13.56 -14.01
C ARG A 927 30.28 -14.48 -14.83
N ILE A 928 29.67 -15.16 -15.79
CA ILE A 928 30.37 -15.87 -16.86
C ILE A 928 31.00 -14.84 -17.79
N PRO A 929 32.30 -14.86 -18.09
CA PRO A 929 32.87 -13.93 -19.08
C PRO A 929 32.23 -14.12 -20.47
N GLU A 930 31.92 -13.01 -21.16
CA GLU A 930 31.42 -13.05 -22.54
C GLU A 930 32.48 -13.68 -23.47
N GLY A 931 32.07 -14.65 -24.28
CA GLY A 931 32.97 -15.49 -25.09
C GLY A 931 33.76 -16.53 -24.30
N GLY A 932 33.56 -16.62 -22.98
CA GLY A 932 34.29 -17.54 -22.11
C GLY A 932 34.06 -19.02 -22.43
N LYS A 933 35.08 -19.84 -22.16
CA LYS A 933 35.01 -21.31 -22.17
C LYS A 933 35.01 -21.81 -20.73
N ILE A 934 34.00 -22.56 -20.34
CA ILE A 934 33.84 -23.10 -18.98
C ILE A 934 33.85 -24.62 -19.05
N SER A 935 34.63 -25.27 -18.20
CA SER A 935 34.57 -26.74 -18.09
C SER A 935 33.32 -27.15 -17.32
N ALA A 936 32.54 -28.10 -17.82
CA ALA A 936 31.42 -28.68 -17.09
C ALA A 936 31.88 -29.27 -15.75
N SER A 937 33.09 -29.83 -15.68
CA SER A 937 33.64 -30.38 -14.44
C SER A 937 33.91 -29.33 -13.36
N SER A 938 34.01 -28.03 -13.71
CA SER A 938 34.24 -26.96 -12.73
C SER A 938 32.94 -26.36 -12.18
N ILE A 939 31.76 -26.83 -12.62
CA ILE A 939 30.47 -26.32 -12.18
C ILE A 939 29.99 -27.16 -10.99
N ASP A 940 29.92 -26.55 -9.80
CA ASP A 940 29.40 -27.21 -8.61
C ASP A 940 27.86 -27.37 -8.65
N LEU A 941 27.30 -28.03 -7.63
CA LEU A 941 25.86 -28.30 -7.62
C LEU A 941 25.01 -27.02 -7.55
N LEU A 942 25.42 -26.06 -6.73
CA LEU A 942 24.69 -24.80 -6.54
C LEU A 942 24.64 -23.99 -7.83
N ARG A 943 25.80 -23.75 -8.44
CA ARG A 943 25.91 -22.95 -9.66
C ARG A 943 25.25 -23.66 -10.84
N GLY A 944 25.30 -24.99 -10.89
CA GLY A 944 24.62 -25.78 -11.91
C GLY A 944 23.09 -25.73 -11.81
N LEU A 945 22.52 -25.95 -10.62
CA LEU A 945 21.06 -25.92 -10.41
C LEU A 945 20.44 -24.54 -10.69
N PHE A 946 21.20 -23.47 -10.46
CA PHE A 946 20.80 -22.09 -10.68
C PHE A 946 21.50 -21.45 -11.88
N TRP A 947 21.85 -22.25 -12.89
CA TRP A 947 22.51 -21.77 -14.09
C TRP A 947 21.57 -20.92 -14.95
N GLN A 948 21.82 -19.60 -15.04
CA GLN A 948 21.06 -18.71 -15.93
C GLN A 948 21.88 -18.41 -17.20
N PRO A 949 21.53 -18.97 -18.37
CA PRO A 949 22.28 -18.76 -19.61
C PRO A 949 22.01 -17.42 -20.31
N GLY A 950 20.95 -16.69 -19.94
CA GLY A 950 20.51 -15.48 -20.63
C GLY A 950 20.89 -14.18 -19.93
N CYS A 951 21.19 -13.13 -20.72
CA CYS A 951 21.19 -11.76 -20.22
C CYS A 951 19.74 -11.26 -20.17
N LEU A 952 19.10 -11.43 -19.02
CA LEU A 952 17.73 -11.04 -18.75
C LEU A 952 17.67 -10.09 -17.55
N GLN A 953 16.82 -9.08 -17.62
CA GLN A 953 16.54 -8.18 -16.50
C GLN A 953 15.06 -7.83 -16.50
N LEU A 954 14.38 -8.00 -15.37
CA LEU A 954 12.97 -7.64 -15.25
C LEU A 954 12.81 -6.11 -15.31
N GLY A 955 11.68 -5.66 -15.87
CA GLY A 955 11.29 -4.25 -15.85
C GLY A 955 11.07 -3.76 -14.42
N LYS A 956 11.07 -2.44 -14.24
CA LYS A 956 10.71 -1.85 -12.94
C LYS A 956 9.25 -2.22 -12.59
N PRO A 957 8.94 -2.46 -11.32
CA PRO A 957 7.57 -2.74 -10.93
C PRO A 957 6.64 -1.56 -11.25
N ILE A 958 5.45 -1.88 -11.77
CA ILE A 958 4.33 -0.97 -12.00
C ILE A 958 3.32 -1.05 -10.86
N GLU A 959 2.29 -0.20 -10.91
CA GLU A 959 1.25 -0.08 -9.89
C GLU A 959 0.55 -1.40 -9.50
N ALA A 960 0.01 -1.38 -8.28
CA ALA A 960 -0.74 -2.47 -7.69
C ALA A 960 -1.91 -2.91 -8.59
N GLY A 961 -2.22 -4.20 -8.58
CA GLY A 961 -3.33 -4.73 -9.35
C GLY A 961 -3.35 -6.25 -9.37
N GLN A 962 -4.27 -6.80 -10.14
CA GLN A 962 -4.37 -8.23 -10.33
C GLN A 962 -3.27 -8.74 -11.27
N CYS A 963 -2.60 -9.81 -10.85
CA CYS A 963 -1.65 -10.56 -11.67
C CYS A 963 -2.43 -11.27 -12.78
N SER A 964 -2.10 -11.00 -14.04
CA SER A 964 -2.77 -11.65 -15.17
C SER A 964 -2.47 -13.14 -15.30
N CYS A 965 -1.38 -13.61 -14.68
CA CYS A 965 -1.03 -15.04 -14.62
C CYS A 965 -1.80 -15.76 -13.50
N CYS A 966 -1.45 -15.52 -12.23
CA CYS A 966 -2.02 -16.28 -11.11
C CYS A 966 -3.35 -15.72 -10.56
N GLY A 967 -3.83 -14.58 -11.07
CA GLY A 967 -5.07 -13.96 -10.60
C GLY A 967 -5.00 -13.28 -9.23
N SER A 968 -3.87 -13.36 -8.51
CA SER A 968 -3.70 -12.74 -7.19
C SER A 968 -3.55 -11.22 -7.30
N PHE A 969 -4.15 -10.47 -6.37
CA PHE A 969 -3.94 -9.03 -6.26
C PHE A 969 -2.63 -8.75 -5.51
N VAL A 970 -1.74 -7.97 -6.12
CA VAL A 970 -0.38 -7.72 -5.59
C VAL A 970 -0.06 -6.23 -5.57
N PRO A 971 0.77 -5.76 -4.62
CA PRO A 971 1.10 -4.34 -4.47
C PRO A 971 1.95 -3.79 -5.63
N ALA A 972 2.63 -4.65 -6.38
CA ALA A 972 3.38 -4.25 -7.57
C ALA A 972 3.40 -5.39 -8.61
N ARG A 973 3.41 -5.03 -9.89
CA ARG A 973 3.42 -5.98 -11.03
C ARG A 973 4.56 -5.67 -11.98
N ILE A 974 4.88 -6.57 -12.90
CA ILE A 974 5.86 -6.38 -13.96
C ILE A 974 5.14 -6.62 -15.29
N ASP A 975 5.35 -5.74 -16.26
CA ASP A 975 4.71 -5.79 -17.59
C ASP A 975 5.71 -6.06 -18.73
N HIS A 976 7.02 -5.97 -18.47
CA HIS A 976 8.06 -6.18 -19.47
C HIS A 976 9.36 -6.69 -18.87
N PHE A 977 10.27 -7.13 -19.73
CA PHE A 977 11.65 -7.43 -19.38
C PHE A 977 12.61 -6.96 -20.48
N PHE A 978 13.89 -6.90 -20.16
CA PHE A 978 14.98 -6.58 -21.06
C PHE A 978 15.79 -7.83 -21.35
N ARG A 979 16.24 -7.95 -22.60
CA ARG A 979 17.18 -9.02 -22.99
C ARG A 979 18.29 -8.53 -23.89
N ALA A 980 19.43 -9.21 -23.84
CA ALA A 980 20.55 -9.01 -24.76
C ALA A 980 21.18 -10.36 -25.16
N PRO A 981 21.79 -10.46 -26.36
CA PRO A 981 22.62 -11.61 -26.70
C PRO A 981 23.76 -11.77 -25.69
N TYR A 982 24.07 -13.01 -25.31
CA TYR A 982 25.15 -13.33 -24.39
C TYR A 982 25.75 -14.69 -24.73
N GLY A 983 27.00 -14.69 -25.19
CA GLY A 983 27.65 -15.90 -25.68
C GLY A 983 28.66 -16.46 -24.69
N PHE A 984 28.60 -17.76 -24.42
CA PHE A 984 29.66 -18.55 -23.78
C PHE A 984 29.61 -19.98 -24.30
N THR A 985 30.62 -20.78 -23.98
CA THR A 985 30.67 -22.22 -24.31
C THR A 985 30.99 -23.04 -23.07
N ILE A 986 30.37 -24.21 -22.97
CA ILE A 986 30.63 -25.19 -21.92
C ILE A 986 31.28 -26.39 -22.59
N ASP A 987 32.44 -26.80 -22.07
CA ASP A 987 33.17 -27.99 -22.51
C ASP A 987 32.86 -29.18 -21.59
N GLY A 988 32.50 -30.33 -22.16
CA GLY A 988 32.05 -31.50 -21.41
C GLY A 988 30.54 -31.53 -21.08
N PHE A 989 30.14 -32.52 -20.30
CA PHE A 989 28.74 -32.77 -19.90
C PHE A 989 28.59 -32.63 -18.39
N TRP A 990 27.66 -31.78 -17.95
CA TRP A 990 27.28 -31.68 -16.55
C TRP A 990 26.04 -32.56 -16.31
N GLU A 991 26.03 -33.41 -15.30
CA GLU A 991 24.92 -34.34 -15.01
C GLU A 991 23.88 -33.69 -14.08
N HIS A 992 22.73 -33.31 -14.64
CA HIS A 992 21.68 -32.65 -13.87
C HIS A 992 20.82 -33.64 -13.08
N PRO A 993 20.62 -33.44 -11.76
CA PRO A 993 20.02 -34.45 -10.87
C PRO A 993 18.55 -34.76 -11.18
N HIS A 994 17.83 -33.82 -11.81
CA HIS A 994 16.40 -33.94 -12.11
C HIS A 994 16.10 -34.52 -13.49
N SER A 995 17.09 -34.87 -14.31
CA SER A 995 16.88 -35.31 -15.71
C SER A 995 17.45 -36.71 -15.95
N PRO A 996 16.68 -37.62 -16.57
CA PRO A 996 17.23 -38.86 -17.10
C PRO A 996 18.20 -38.58 -18.25
N LEU A 997 19.19 -39.45 -18.41
CA LEU A 997 20.20 -39.32 -19.46
C LEU A 997 20.45 -40.64 -20.18
N ALA A 998 21.06 -40.55 -21.36
CA ALA A 998 21.58 -41.68 -22.10
C ALA A 998 23.06 -41.43 -22.47
N LEU A 999 23.90 -42.40 -22.21
CA LEU A 999 25.30 -42.46 -22.64
C LEU A 999 25.39 -43.39 -23.84
N THR A 1000 25.84 -42.90 -24.99
CA THR A 1000 26.16 -43.72 -26.16
C THR A 1000 27.66 -43.89 -26.28
N VAL A 1001 28.14 -45.13 -26.17
CA VAL A 1001 29.55 -45.52 -26.32
C VAL A 1001 29.75 -46.12 -27.70
N LYS A 1002 30.57 -45.48 -28.53
CA LYS A 1002 30.95 -45.96 -29.87
C LYS A 1002 32.39 -46.46 -29.85
N HIS A 1003 32.60 -47.76 -29.99
CA HIS A 1003 33.95 -48.32 -30.09
C HIS A 1003 34.52 -48.09 -31.51
N LYS A 1004 35.62 -47.33 -31.60
CA LYS A 1004 36.43 -47.16 -32.80
C LYS A 1004 37.78 -47.87 -32.65
N LYS A 1005 38.49 -48.11 -33.75
CA LYS A 1005 39.83 -48.73 -33.74
C LYS A 1005 40.88 -47.92 -32.94
N SER A 1006 40.63 -46.64 -32.67
CA SER A 1006 41.53 -45.71 -31.98
C SER A 1006 41.06 -45.29 -30.58
N GLY A 1007 40.05 -45.95 -30.00
CA GLY A 1007 39.45 -45.60 -28.71
C GLY A 1007 37.91 -45.67 -28.70
N SER A 1008 37.27 -45.39 -27.57
CA SER A 1008 35.80 -45.27 -27.45
C SER A 1008 35.37 -43.82 -27.35
N ASP A 1009 34.42 -43.40 -28.18
CA ASP A 1009 33.77 -42.09 -28.04
C ASP A 1009 32.53 -42.23 -27.15
N GLU A 1010 32.44 -41.38 -26.12
CA GLU A 1010 31.31 -41.32 -25.18
C GLU A 1010 30.46 -40.07 -25.44
N ILE A 1011 29.17 -40.25 -25.70
CA ILE A 1011 28.23 -39.16 -25.98
C ILE A 1011 27.11 -39.21 -24.94
N PHE A 1012 27.02 -38.18 -24.11
CA PHE A 1012 25.97 -38.02 -23.11
C PHE A 1012 24.86 -37.12 -23.64
N GLU A 1013 23.61 -37.55 -23.48
CA GLU A 1013 22.43 -36.79 -23.89
C GLU A 1013 21.33 -36.89 -22.85
N TYR A 1014 20.68 -35.77 -22.54
CA TYR A 1014 19.46 -35.77 -21.75
C TYR A 1014 18.28 -36.37 -22.51
N LEU A 1015 17.37 -37.03 -21.78
CA LEU A 1015 16.08 -37.45 -22.33
C LEU A 1015 15.28 -36.23 -22.80
N ARG A 1016 14.74 -36.32 -24.02
CA ARG A 1016 13.97 -35.27 -24.71
C ARG A 1016 12.78 -35.86 -25.44
N TRP A 1017 11.72 -35.08 -25.61
CA TRP A 1017 10.54 -35.47 -26.38
C TRP A 1017 10.80 -35.32 -27.89
N ASN A 1018 11.31 -36.39 -28.53
CA ASN A 1018 11.70 -36.37 -29.94
C ASN A 1018 10.53 -36.59 -30.93
N GLY A 1019 9.29 -36.78 -30.44
CA GLY A 1019 8.10 -37.01 -31.26
C GLY A 1019 6.81 -37.04 -30.44
N SER A 1020 5.68 -37.33 -31.08
CA SER A 1020 4.34 -37.39 -30.45
C SER A 1020 4.04 -38.71 -29.75
N ALA A 1021 5.07 -39.55 -29.50
CA ALA A 1021 4.89 -40.80 -28.76
C ALA A 1021 4.55 -40.47 -27.30
N PRO A 1022 3.58 -41.14 -26.66
CA PRO A 1022 3.23 -40.96 -25.24
C PRO A 1022 4.41 -41.11 -24.29
N ALA A 1023 4.31 -40.52 -23.09
CA ALA A 1023 5.37 -40.58 -22.08
C ALA A 1023 5.72 -42.00 -21.63
N TRP A 1024 4.72 -42.90 -21.54
CA TRP A 1024 4.92 -44.29 -21.11
C TRP A 1024 5.95 -45.04 -21.99
N THR A 1025 6.10 -44.66 -23.26
CA THR A 1025 7.08 -45.27 -24.17
C THR A 1025 8.53 -45.07 -23.73
N GLN A 1026 8.81 -44.03 -22.95
CA GLN A 1026 10.13 -43.71 -22.40
C GLN A 1026 10.26 -44.10 -20.92
N LEU A 1027 9.19 -44.60 -20.30
CA LEU A 1027 9.14 -44.85 -18.86
C LEU A 1027 10.24 -45.80 -18.39
N SER A 1028 10.56 -46.82 -19.19
CA SER A 1028 11.67 -47.73 -18.93
C SER A 1028 12.99 -46.98 -18.70
N GLY A 1029 13.32 -45.99 -19.54
CA GLY A 1029 14.53 -45.18 -19.39
C GLY A 1029 14.46 -44.12 -18.29
N ILE A 1030 13.26 -43.83 -17.77
CA ILE A 1030 13.04 -42.89 -16.67
C ILE A 1030 13.28 -43.55 -15.31
N VAL A 1031 12.98 -44.85 -15.16
CA VAL A 1031 13.00 -45.55 -13.86
C VAL A 1031 14.00 -46.70 -13.76
N VAL A 1032 14.51 -47.18 -14.89
CA VAL A 1032 15.43 -48.32 -14.96
C VAL A 1032 16.75 -47.91 -15.63
N GLU A 1033 17.87 -48.25 -15.00
CA GLU A 1033 19.18 -48.19 -15.65
C GLU A 1033 19.35 -49.43 -16.54
N ARG A 1034 19.65 -49.23 -17.82
CA ARG A 1034 19.75 -50.32 -18.79
C ARG A 1034 20.83 -50.05 -19.83
N THR A 1035 21.39 -51.12 -20.38
CA THR A 1035 22.35 -51.06 -21.48
C THR A 1035 21.79 -51.83 -22.67
N GLU A 1036 21.69 -51.16 -23.82
CA GLU A 1036 21.21 -51.73 -25.07
C GLU A 1036 22.31 -51.67 -26.13
N GLU A 1037 22.49 -52.72 -26.92
CA GLU A 1037 23.36 -52.69 -28.10
C GLU A 1037 22.55 -52.25 -29.31
N ILE A 1038 22.83 -51.05 -29.84
CA ILE A 1038 22.08 -50.47 -30.97
C ILE A 1038 22.58 -51.05 -32.29
N GLN A 1039 23.90 -51.15 -32.41
CA GLN A 1039 24.62 -51.70 -33.56
C GLN A 1039 25.90 -52.36 -33.05
N LYS A 1040 26.46 -53.29 -33.83
CA LYS A 1040 27.68 -54.02 -33.46
C LYS A 1040 28.80 -53.05 -33.06
N GLY A 1041 29.17 -53.05 -31.77
CA GLY A 1041 30.21 -52.15 -31.22
C GLY A 1041 29.72 -50.76 -30.77
N THR A 1042 28.41 -50.49 -30.74
CA THR A 1042 27.80 -49.28 -30.18
C THR A 1042 26.79 -49.64 -29.10
N LYS A 1043 27.09 -49.27 -27.85
CA LYS A 1043 26.22 -49.50 -26.68
C LYS A 1043 25.57 -48.18 -26.25
N ARG A 1044 24.30 -48.22 -25.87
CA ARG A 1044 23.58 -47.10 -25.26
C ARG A 1044 23.14 -47.49 -23.86
N ILE A 1045 23.62 -46.74 -22.88
CA ILE A 1045 23.32 -46.90 -21.47
C ILE A 1045 22.33 -45.81 -21.09
N GLN A 1046 21.10 -46.16 -20.75
CA GLN A 1046 20.12 -45.23 -20.22
C GLN A 1046 20.18 -45.23 -18.69
N ARG A 1047 20.09 -44.04 -18.09
CA ARG A 1047 20.12 -43.83 -16.65
C ARG A 1047 18.96 -42.95 -16.20
N PRO A 1048 18.22 -43.35 -15.15
CA PRO A 1048 17.27 -42.50 -14.45
C PRO A 1048 17.90 -41.21 -13.94
N ALA A 1049 17.07 -40.21 -13.66
CA ALA A 1049 17.50 -39.04 -12.90
C ALA A 1049 18.02 -39.45 -11.52
N LEU A 1050 19.00 -38.72 -11.00
CA LEU A 1050 19.63 -39.02 -9.70
C LEU A 1050 18.63 -39.03 -8.55
N VAL A 1051 17.61 -38.16 -8.59
CA VAL A 1051 16.53 -38.14 -7.58
C VAL A 1051 15.74 -39.45 -7.55
N VAL A 1052 15.44 -40.02 -8.73
CA VAL A 1052 14.77 -41.32 -8.86
C VAL A 1052 15.68 -42.45 -8.39
N LYS A 1053 16.98 -42.38 -8.73
CA LYS A 1053 17.99 -43.35 -8.32
C LYS A 1053 18.16 -43.37 -6.79
N GLN A 1054 18.24 -42.21 -6.14
CA GLN A 1054 18.30 -42.12 -4.68
C GLN A 1054 17.03 -42.69 -4.05
N PHE A 1055 15.87 -42.23 -4.49
CA PHE A 1055 14.59 -42.69 -3.96
C PHE A 1055 14.47 -44.22 -3.99
N LYS A 1056 14.80 -44.82 -5.15
CA LYS A 1056 14.85 -46.28 -5.35
C LYS A 1056 15.77 -46.98 -4.33
N SER A 1057 16.96 -46.42 -4.07
CA SER A 1057 17.92 -47.01 -3.12
C SER A 1057 17.54 -46.81 -1.65
N TYR A 1058 16.80 -45.74 -1.32
CA TYR A 1058 16.49 -45.40 0.06
C TYR A 1058 15.22 -46.08 0.57
N LEU A 1059 14.15 -46.15 -0.23
CA LEU A 1059 12.87 -46.68 0.28
C LEU A 1059 12.70 -48.19 0.16
N GLY A 1060 13.41 -48.87 -0.76
CA GLY A 1060 13.38 -50.34 -0.88
C GLY A 1060 11.97 -50.94 -0.93
N SER A 1061 11.85 -52.26 -0.68
CA SER A 1061 10.63 -53.08 -0.81
C SER A 1061 9.51 -52.79 0.21
N ASN A 1062 9.42 -51.58 0.77
CA ASN A 1062 8.37 -51.13 1.70
C ASN A 1062 7.54 -49.95 1.15
N SER A 1063 7.64 -49.62 -0.14
CA SER A 1063 6.97 -48.47 -0.76
C SER A 1063 5.46 -48.70 -0.97
N LYS A 1064 4.63 -47.67 -0.78
CA LYS A 1064 3.28 -47.66 -1.38
C LYS A 1064 3.41 -47.47 -2.90
N GLN A 1065 2.31 -47.53 -3.63
CA GLN A 1065 2.26 -47.08 -5.03
C GLN A 1065 2.95 -45.71 -5.16
N VAL A 1066 3.90 -45.58 -6.09
CA VAL A 1066 4.70 -44.36 -6.31
C VAL A 1066 4.12 -43.59 -7.49
N GLN A 1067 4.07 -42.27 -7.37
CA GLN A 1067 3.67 -41.39 -8.46
C GLN A 1067 4.88 -40.59 -8.95
N LEU A 1068 5.07 -40.56 -10.26
CA LEU A 1068 6.15 -39.84 -10.94
C LEU A 1068 5.58 -38.65 -11.70
N ILE A 1069 6.10 -37.47 -11.39
CA ILE A 1069 5.86 -36.26 -12.17
C ILE A 1069 6.90 -36.24 -13.28
N VAL A 1070 6.46 -36.30 -14.52
CA VAL A 1070 7.34 -36.29 -15.71
C VAL A 1070 6.91 -35.15 -16.61
N GLY A 1071 7.81 -34.21 -16.90
CA GLY A 1071 7.43 -33.13 -17.81
C GLY A 1071 8.57 -32.44 -18.54
N GLY A 1072 8.19 -31.74 -19.60
CA GLY A 1072 9.10 -31.02 -20.48
C GLY A 1072 8.41 -30.56 -21.75
N TYR A 1073 9.17 -29.86 -22.60
CA TYR A 1073 8.65 -29.36 -23.87
C TYR A 1073 9.20 -30.14 -25.07
N ARG A 1074 8.51 -29.99 -26.19
CA ARG A 1074 9.03 -30.32 -27.51
C ARG A 1074 9.10 -29.05 -28.34
N ASN A 1075 10.27 -28.78 -28.89
CA ASN A 1075 10.53 -27.57 -29.65
C ASN A 1075 10.99 -27.86 -31.08
N PHE A 1076 10.82 -26.86 -31.95
CA PHE A 1076 11.48 -26.78 -33.24
C PHE A 1076 12.14 -25.40 -33.34
N SER A 1077 13.47 -25.37 -33.25
CA SER A 1077 14.22 -24.14 -32.98
C SER A 1077 13.71 -23.48 -31.68
N ALA A 1078 13.36 -22.19 -31.69
CA ALA A 1078 12.80 -21.48 -30.55
C ALA A 1078 11.28 -21.68 -30.35
N LYS A 1079 10.60 -22.40 -31.27
CA LYS A 1079 9.14 -22.57 -31.25
C LYS A 1079 8.75 -23.77 -30.40
N ILE A 1080 7.79 -23.62 -29.51
CA ILE A 1080 7.21 -24.74 -28.76
C ILE A 1080 6.13 -25.38 -29.61
N ILE A 1081 6.19 -26.70 -29.79
CA ILE A 1081 5.20 -27.48 -30.54
C ILE A 1081 4.29 -28.25 -29.59
N GLU A 1082 4.85 -28.77 -28.50
CA GLU A 1082 4.12 -29.64 -27.55
C GLU A 1082 4.63 -29.36 -26.14
N ARG A 1083 3.73 -29.49 -25.16
CA ARG A 1083 4.01 -29.36 -23.73
C ARG A 1083 3.45 -30.61 -23.10
N ARG A 1084 4.27 -31.33 -22.33
CA ARG A 1084 3.86 -32.59 -21.73
C ARG A 1084 4.20 -32.60 -20.25
N HIS A 1085 3.18 -32.81 -19.42
CA HIS A 1085 3.27 -32.87 -17.97
C HIS A 1085 2.36 -34.02 -17.53
N GLU A 1086 2.97 -35.11 -17.09
CA GLU A 1086 2.29 -36.37 -16.82
C GLU A 1086 2.51 -36.78 -15.38
N LEU A 1087 1.51 -37.42 -14.81
CA LEU A 1087 1.60 -38.12 -13.54
C LEU A 1087 1.48 -39.62 -13.79
N ILE A 1088 2.59 -40.34 -13.65
CA ILE A 1088 2.65 -41.78 -13.95
C ILE A 1088 2.71 -42.55 -12.63
N SER A 1089 1.75 -43.45 -12.42
CA SER A 1089 1.71 -44.30 -11.23
C SER A 1089 2.41 -45.63 -11.49
N LEU A 1090 3.21 -46.09 -10.52
CA LEU A 1090 3.86 -47.40 -10.51
C LEU A 1090 3.44 -48.16 -9.25
N SER A 1091 3.01 -49.41 -9.45
CA SER A 1091 2.66 -50.31 -8.35
C SER A 1091 3.86 -50.64 -7.46
N HIS A 1092 3.57 -51.17 -6.27
CA HIS A 1092 4.57 -51.60 -5.30
C HIS A 1092 5.50 -52.70 -5.86
N GLY A 1093 6.81 -52.54 -5.68
CA GLY A 1093 7.82 -53.54 -6.04
C GLY A 1093 8.58 -53.26 -7.34
N TRP A 1094 8.29 -52.13 -8.01
CA TRP A 1094 9.02 -51.69 -9.22
C TRP A 1094 10.51 -51.45 -8.95
N GLU A 1095 10.88 -51.12 -7.71
CA GLU A 1095 12.25 -50.85 -7.29
C GLU A 1095 13.13 -52.11 -7.42
N SER A 1096 12.57 -53.25 -7.04
CA SER A 1096 13.26 -54.55 -7.07
C SER A 1096 13.09 -55.26 -8.42
N HIS A 1097 12.03 -54.95 -9.18
CA HIS A 1097 11.67 -55.61 -10.44
C HIS A 1097 11.66 -54.66 -11.65
N GLY A 1098 12.67 -53.77 -11.74
CA GLY A 1098 12.75 -52.79 -12.83
C GLY A 1098 12.77 -53.42 -14.23
N ASN A 1099 13.27 -54.65 -14.38
CA ASN A 1099 13.20 -55.42 -15.61
C ASN A 1099 11.76 -55.67 -16.09
N VAL A 1100 10.81 -55.91 -15.17
CA VAL A 1100 9.40 -56.14 -15.51
C VAL A 1100 8.77 -54.88 -16.10
N VAL A 1101 9.11 -53.69 -15.58
CA VAL A 1101 8.67 -52.41 -16.17
C VAL A 1101 9.16 -52.28 -17.61
N HIS A 1102 10.42 -52.63 -17.85
CA HIS A 1102 10.99 -52.63 -19.19
C HIS A 1102 10.28 -53.63 -20.11
N GLU A 1103 10.10 -54.87 -19.67
CA GLU A 1103 9.43 -55.93 -20.43
C GLU A 1103 8.00 -55.53 -20.82
N LEU A 1104 7.25 -54.90 -19.91
CA LEU A 1104 5.87 -54.46 -20.19
C LEU A 1104 5.84 -53.38 -21.28
N VAL A 1105 6.69 -52.36 -21.15
CA VAL A 1105 6.79 -51.27 -22.14
C VAL A 1105 7.28 -51.82 -23.48
N ASP A 1106 8.30 -52.67 -23.48
CA ASP A 1106 8.85 -53.31 -24.68
C ASP A 1106 7.81 -54.21 -25.36
N HIS A 1107 7.01 -54.95 -24.58
CA HIS A 1107 5.91 -55.77 -25.09
C HIS A 1107 4.90 -54.92 -25.86
N ALA A 1108 4.49 -53.77 -25.30
CA ALA A 1108 3.61 -52.84 -25.99
C ALA A 1108 4.24 -52.24 -27.27
N LEU A 1109 5.53 -51.92 -27.23
CA LEU A 1109 6.26 -51.39 -28.40
C LEU A 1109 6.45 -52.43 -29.51
N LYS A 1110 6.58 -53.72 -29.19
CA LYS A 1110 6.61 -54.82 -30.18
C LYS A 1110 5.30 -54.94 -30.95
N TYR A 1111 4.16 -54.77 -30.27
CA TYR A 1111 2.84 -54.70 -30.92
C TYR A 1111 2.73 -53.53 -31.90
N LEU A 1112 3.20 -52.35 -31.49
CA LEU A 1112 3.30 -51.17 -32.36
C LEU A 1112 4.21 -51.42 -33.57
N GLY A 1113 5.38 -52.04 -33.35
CA GLY A 1113 6.31 -52.40 -34.42
C GLY A 1113 5.67 -53.33 -35.46
N SER A 1114 4.91 -54.31 -34.98
CA SER A 1114 4.16 -55.25 -35.84
C SER A 1114 3.10 -54.55 -36.67
N LEU A 1115 2.29 -53.67 -36.05
CA LEU A 1115 1.29 -52.86 -36.74
C LEU A 1115 1.94 -51.93 -37.78
N SER A 1116 3.01 -51.22 -37.39
CA SER A 1116 3.74 -50.30 -38.28
C SER A 1116 4.32 -51.03 -39.48
N SER A 1117 4.91 -52.22 -39.28
CA SER A 1117 5.49 -53.02 -40.37
C SER A 1117 4.41 -53.54 -41.34
N ALA A 1118 3.26 -53.96 -40.81
CA ALA A 1118 2.13 -54.39 -41.63
C ALA A 1118 1.52 -53.22 -42.44
N LEU A 1119 1.35 -52.05 -41.84
CA LEU A 1119 0.88 -50.85 -42.54
C LEU A 1119 1.88 -50.31 -43.55
N TYR A 1120 3.19 -50.42 -43.27
CA TYR A 1120 4.24 -50.11 -44.23
C TYR A 1120 4.15 -51.04 -45.46
N THR A 1121 3.97 -52.32 -45.22
CA THR A 1121 3.77 -53.33 -46.28
C THR A 1121 2.50 -53.04 -47.10
N ALA A 1122 1.40 -52.68 -46.44
CA ALA A 1122 0.17 -52.26 -47.12
C ALA A 1122 0.37 -50.99 -47.97
N SER A 1123 1.19 -50.06 -47.50
CA SER A 1123 1.46 -48.77 -48.17
C SER A 1123 2.41 -48.90 -49.36
N GLU A 1124 3.61 -49.46 -49.16
CA GLU A 1124 4.67 -49.49 -50.19
C GLU A 1124 4.61 -50.71 -51.12
N GLY A 1125 3.87 -51.75 -50.74
CA GLY A 1125 3.79 -53.00 -51.51
C GLY A 1125 4.98 -53.92 -51.26
N ILE A 1126 5.07 -55.00 -52.05
CA ILE A 1126 6.05 -56.09 -51.84
C ILE A 1126 6.75 -56.40 -53.15
N LYS A 1127 8.08 -56.51 -53.12
CA LYS A 1127 8.84 -57.06 -54.25
C LYS A 1127 8.74 -58.58 -54.25
N SER A 1128 8.17 -59.14 -55.32
CA SER A 1128 8.08 -60.59 -55.57
C SER A 1128 8.98 -61.00 -56.74
N SER A 1129 9.22 -62.31 -56.89
CA SER A 1129 9.94 -62.90 -58.03
C SER A 1129 9.31 -62.56 -59.38
N ASP A 1130 7.99 -62.32 -59.41
CA ASP A 1130 7.20 -62.07 -60.62
C ASP A 1130 6.97 -60.56 -60.89
N GLY A 1131 7.62 -59.67 -60.14
CA GLY A 1131 7.43 -58.21 -60.21
C GLY A 1131 6.98 -57.57 -58.88
N MET A 1132 6.77 -56.25 -58.89
CA MET A 1132 6.37 -55.51 -57.69
C MET A 1132 4.84 -55.56 -57.49
N ILE A 1133 4.40 -56.14 -56.38
CA ILE A 1133 3.00 -56.10 -55.97
C ILE A 1133 2.71 -54.68 -55.48
N LYS A 1134 1.79 -53.99 -56.16
CA LYS A 1134 1.45 -52.58 -55.93
C LYS A 1134 0.88 -52.37 -54.51
N GLY A 1135 1.45 -51.42 -53.78
CA GLY A 1135 0.91 -50.95 -52.51
C GLY A 1135 -0.14 -49.85 -52.70
N ILE A 1136 -0.82 -49.47 -51.61
CA ILE A 1136 -1.80 -48.36 -51.62
C ILE A 1136 -1.15 -47.06 -52.12
N GLY A 1137 0.15 -46.87 -51.87
CA GLY A 1137 0.89 -45.68 -52.29
C GLY A 1137 0.49 -44.40 -51.55
N PHE A 1138 -0.16 -44.52 -50.38
CA PHE A 1138 -0.65 -43.37 -49.62
C PHE A 1138 0.51 -42.52 -49.08
N LYS A 1139 0.77 -41.37 -49.72
CA LYS A 1139 1.72 -40.34 -49.27
C LYS A 1139 1.02 -38.98 -49.30
N TYR A 1140 0.46 -38.56 -48.18
CA TYR A 1140 -0.15 -37.23 -48.08
C TYR A 1140 0.94 -36.16 -47.93
N LYS A 1141 1.03 -35.22 -48.88
CA LYS A 1141 1.98 -34.10 -48.87
C LYS A 1141 1.36 -32.90 -48.15
N VAL A 1142 1.89 -32.54 -46.99
CA VAL A 1142 1.63 -31.23 -46.38
C VAL A 1142 2.85 -30.34 -46.61
N LYS A 1143 2.66 -29.23 -47.33
CA LYS A 1143 3.62 -28.13 -47.61
C LYS A 1143 5.10 -28.54 -47.46
N GLN A 1144 5.64 -29.13 -48.52
CA GLN A 1144 7.07 -29.33 -48.83
C GLN A 1144 8.00 -30.10 -47.86
N LYS A 1145 7.61 -30.57 -46.66
CA LYS A 1145 8.55 -31.38 -45.82
C LYS A 1145 8.00 -32.55 -45.00
N MET A 1146 6.68 -32.78 -44.90
CA MET A 1146 6.14 -33.96 -44.19
C MET A 1146 5.26 -34.82 -45.09
N HIS A 1147 5.66 -36.08 -45.23
CA HIS A 1147 4.86 -37.16 -45.79
C HIS A 1147 4.17 -37.86 -44.61
N TYR A 1148 2.85 -37.72 -44.44
CA TYR A 1148 2.12 -38.61 -43.55
C TYR A 1148 1.86 -39.91 -44.30
N SER A 1149 2.45 -41.00 -43.82
CA SER A 1149 2.27 -42.33 -44.38
C SER A 1149 1.27 -43.13 -43.54
N LEU A 1150 0.72 -44.21 -44.10
CA LEU A 1150 -0.28 -45.05 -43.41
C LEU A 1150 0.23 -45.58 -42.05
N GLN A 1151 1.54 -45.86 -41.97
CA GLN A 1151 2.23 -46.24 -40.74
C GLN A 1151 2.21 -45.13 -39.66
N ASP A 1152 2.30 -43.85 -40.03
CA ASP A 1152 2.33 -42.74 -39.07
C ASP A 1152 0.94 -42.53 -38.47
N LEU A 1153 -0.11 -42.63 -39.29
CA LEU A 1153 -1.50 -42.62 -38.85
C LEU A 1153 -1.79 -43.82 -37.92
N GLY A 1154 -1.29 -45.00 -38.28
CA GLY A 1154 -1.37 -46.20 -37.44
C GLY A 1154 -0.72 -46.02 -36.08
N LYS A 1155 0.48 -45.42 -36.02
CA LYS A 1155 1.17 -45.12 -34.75
C LYS A 1155 0.35 -44.19 -33.87
N VAL A 1156 -0.20 -43.10 -34.42
CA VAL A 1156 -1.03 -42.15 -33.65
C VAL A 1156 -2.29 -42.82 -33.09
N GLN A 1157 -2.99 -43.61 -33.90
CA GLN A 1157 -4.19 -44.34 -33.46
C GLN A 1157 -3.86 -45.40 -32.40
N PHE A 1158 -2.75 -46.13 -32.57
CA PHE A 1158 -2.29 -47.10 -31.58
C PHE A 1158 -2.00 -46.42 -30.25
N TYR A 1159 -1.16 -45.37 -30.25
CA TYR A 1159 -0.82 -44.64 -29.03
C TYR A 1159 -2.05 -44.14 -28.27
N ARG A 1160 -2.99 -43.51 -28.98
CA ARG A 1160 -4.23 -43.00 -28.38
C ARG A 1160 -5.09 -44.09 -27.74
N ARG A 1161 -5.13 -45.29 -28.32
CA ARG A 1161 -5.94 -46.41 -27.81
C ARG A 1161 -5.21 -47.26 -26.77
N SER A 1162 -3.87 -47.25 -26.77
CA SER A 1162 -3.04 -48.06 -25.89
C SER A 1162 -2.62 -47.34 -24.60
N GLU A 1163 -2.62 -46.01 -24.59
CA GLU A 1163 -2.08 -45.21 -23.48
C GLU A 1163 -2.72 -45.55 -22.12
N ASP A 1164 -4.04 -45.46 -22.03
CA ASP A 1164 -4.79 -45.80 -20.82
C ASP A 1164 -4.59 -47.27 -20.39
N LEU A 1165 -4.56 -48.18 -21.37
CA LEU A 1165 -4.33 -49.61 -21.12
C LEU A 1165 -2.95 -49.87 -20.52
N VAL A 1166 -1.90 -49.27 -21.08
CA VAL A 1166 -0.52 -49.45 -20.62
C VAL A 1166 -0.29 -48.79 -19.26
N ILE A 1167 -0.81 -47.57 -19.05
CA ILE A 1167 -0.69 -46.85 -17.79
C ILE A 1167 -1.40 -47.60 -16.66
N ARG A 1168 -2.62 -48.12 -16.89
CA ARG A 1168 -3.31 -48.96 -15.89
C ARG A 1168 -2.54 -50.25 -15.60
N ALA A 1169 -2.03 -50.92 -16.63
CA ALA A 1169 -1.21 -52.12 -16.44
C ALA A 1169 0.00 -51.85 -15.55
N LEU A 1170 0.68 -50.71 -15.71
CA LEU A 1170 1.80 -50.29 -14.86
C LEU A 1170 1.39 -49.90 -13.42
N ALA A 1171 0.19 -49.34 -13.26
CA ALA A 1171 -0.35 -48.94 -11.97
C ALA A 1171 -0.85 -50.12 -11.12
N ASP A 1172 -1.36 -51.17 -11.78
CA ASP A 1172 -2.05 -52.29 -11.13
C ASP A 1172 -1.21 -53.59 -11.10
N ILE A 1173 -0.07 -53.64 -11.80
CA ILE A 1173 0.77 -54.85 -11.85
C ILE A 1173 1.22 -55.29 -10.46
N TYR A 1174 1.09 -56.58 -10.19
CA TYR A 1174 1.76 -57.19 -9.04
C TYR A 1174 3.13 -57.69 -9.47
N PHE A 1175 4.19 -56.95 -9.14
CA PHE A 1175 5.54 -57.19 -9.67
C PHE A 1175 6.14 -58.56 -9.32
N ASN A 1176 5.70 -59.18 -8.23
CA ASN A 1176 6.12 -60.53 -7.84
C ASN A 1176 5.48 -61.62 -8.72
N GLU A 1177 4.34 -61.34 -9.35
CA GLU A 1177 3.61 -62.26 -10.23
C GLU A 1177 3.01 -61.48 -11.43
N PRO A 1178 3.84 -61.08 -12.40
CA PRO A 1178 3.42 -60.13 -13.44
C PRO A 1178 2.55 -60.77 -14.53
N VAL A 1179 2.56 -62.10 -14.66
CA VAL A 1179 1.96 -62.86 -15.78
C VAL A 1179 0.50 -62.51 -16.06
N PRO A 1180 -0.42 -62.43 -15.06
CA PRO A 1180 -1.82 -62.10 -15.33
C PRO A 1180 -2.01 -60.72 -15.98
N THR A 1181 -1.20 -59.73 -15.56
CA THR A 1181 -1.23 -58.38 -16.12
C THR A 1181 -0.78 -58.39 -17.58
N PHE A 1182 0.28 -59.13 -17.88
CA PHE A 1182 0.79 -59.29 -19.25
C PHE A 1182 -0.23 -59.99 -20.17
N ILE A 1183 -0.98 -60.99 -19.68
CA ILE A 1183 -2.06 -61.65 -20.46
C ILE A 1183 -3.18 -60.65 -20.79
N MET A 1184 -3.62 -59.86 -19.82
CA MET A 1184 -4.65 -58.83 -20.03
C MET A 1184 -4.17 -57.76 -21.02
N LEU A 1185 -2.92 -57.31 -20.87
CA LEU A 1185 -2.29 -56.36 -21.78
C LEU A 1185 -2.19 -56.92 -23.22
N ASP A 1186 -1.76 -58.18 -23.37
CA ASP A 1186 -1.65 -58.86 -24.67
C ASP A 1186 -3.00 -58.90 -25.41
N LYS A 1187 -4.07 -59.31 -24.71
CA LYS A 1187 -5.43 -59.36 -25.27
C LYS A 1187 -5.90 -57.97 -25.72
N GLY A 1188 -5.63 -56.93 -24.94
CA GLY A 1188 -5.98 -55.55 -25.26
C GLY A 1188 -5.20 -55.01 -26.47
N LEU A 1189 -3.88 -55.14 -26.45
CA LEU A 1189 -3.00 -54.65 -27.53
C LEU A 1189 -3.27 -55.35 -28.86
N LYS A 1190 -3.54 -56.66 -28.85
CA LYS A 1190 -3.95 -57.41 -30.03
C LYS A 1190 -5.21 -56.81 -30.66
N ARG A 1191 -6.27 -56.59 -29.86
CA ARG A 1191 -7.53 -56.01 -30.34
C ARG A 1191 -7.30 -54.62 -30.94
N ILE A 1192 -6.45 -53.81 -30.31
CA ILE A 1192 -6.08 -52.48 -30.81
C ILE A 1192 -5.39 -52.59 -32.17
N CYS A 1193 -4.35 -53.44 -32.30
CA CYS A 1193 -3.64 -53.61 -33.56
C CYS A 1193 -4.54 -54.10 -34.70
N GLU A 1194 -5.38 -55.10 -34.44
CA GLU A 1194 -6.33 -55.63 -35.42
C GLU A 1194 -7.35 -54.59 -35.85
N SER A 1195 -7.92 -53.87 -34.88
CA SER A 1195 -8.90 -52.80 -35.12
C SER A 1195 -8.30 -51.65 -35.94
N VAL A 1196 -7.14 -51.12 -35.52
CA VAL A 1196 -6.48 -50.00 -36.22
C VAL A 1196 -6.07 -50.41 -37.63
N PHE A 1197 -5.52 -51.61 -37.82
CA PHE A 1197 -5.18 -52.12 -39.15
C PHE A 1197 -6.42 -52.25 -40.02
N ALA A 1198 -7.51 -52.83 -39.50
CA ALA A 1198 -8.76 -52.99 -40.24
C ALA A 1198 -9.35 -51.63 -40.66
N GLU A 1199 -9.42 -50.68 -39.73
CA GLU A 1199 -9.95 -49.34 -39.96
C GLU A 1199 -9.17 -48.57 -41.03
N LEU A 1200 -7.84 -48.55 -40.95
CA LEU A 1200 -7.00 -47.83 -41.89
C LEU A 1200 -6.92 -48.49 -43.28
N THR A 1201 -7.21 -49.80 -43.37
CA THR A 1201 -7.19 -50.53 -44.65
C THR A 1201 -8.57 -50.68 -45.27
N SER A 1202 -9.66 -50.56 -44.50
CA SER A 1202 -11.04 -50.71 -44.96
C SER A 1202 -11.38 -49.88 -46.20
N PRO A 1203 -10.97 -48.60 -46.31
CA PRO A 1203 -11.26 -47.80 -47.49
C PRO A 1203 -10.66 -48.34 -48.79
N TYR A 1204 -9.69 -49.24 -48.74
CA TYR A 1204 -8.98 -49.75 -49.93
C TYR A 1204 -9.36 -51.19 -50.28
N GLN A 1205 -10.23 -51.83 -49.51
CA GLN A 1205 -10.59 -53.24 -49.69
C GLN A 1205 -11.45 -53.50 -50.95
N HIS A 1206 -12.04 -52.45 -51.53
CA HIS A 1206 -12.86 -52.56 -52.74
C HIS A 1206 -12.05 -52.56 -54.04
N ASP A 1207 -10.74 -52.23 -53.99
CA ASP A 1207 -9.86 -52.24 -55.15
C ASP A 1207 -9.23 -53.65 -55.34
N PRO A 1208 -9.55 -54.36 -56.44
CA PRO A 1208 -9.01 -55.69 -56.70
C PRO A 1208 -7.49 -55.73 -56.83
N GLU A 1209 -6.84 -54.64 -57.28
CA GLU A 1209 -5.37 -54.58 -57.40
C GLU A 1209 -4.69 -54.56 -56.02
N LEU A 1210 -5.34 -53.98 -55.01
CA LEU A 1210 -4.79 -53.82 -53.65
C LEU A 1210 -5.15 -54.98 -52.72
N PHE A 1211 -6.19 -55.77 -53.04
CA PHE A 1211 -6.65 -56.88 -52.22
C PHE A 1211 -5.53 -57.88 -51.87
N ARG A 1212 -4.68 -58.22 -52.86
CA ARG A 1212 -3.55 -59.14 -52.65
C ARG A 1212 -2.53 -58.58 -51.66
N THR A 1213 -2.19 -57.29 -51.76
CA THR A 1213 -1.26 -56.61 -50.84
C THR A 1213 -1.83 -56.53 -49.43
N LEU A 1214 -3.11 -56.18 -49.30
CA LEU A 1214 -3.80 -56.10 -48.01
C LEU A 1214 -3.88 -57.47 -47.31
N ALA A 1215 -4.13 -58.54 -48.06
CA ALA A 1215 -4.13 -59.90 -47.52
C ALA A 1215 -2.74 -60.32 -47.01
N ILE A 1216 -1.67 -60.00 -47.75
CA ILE A 1216 -0.29 -60.29 -47.32
C ILE A 1216 0.09 -59.45 -46.10
N ALA A 1217 -0.25 -58.16 -46.09
CA ALA A 1217 -0.02 -57.28 -44.95
C ALA A 1217 -0.77 -57.75 -43.69
N ARG A 1218 -2.04 -58.16 -43.82
CA ARG A 1218 -2.83 -58.74 -42.71
C ARG A 1218 -2.21 -60.05 -42.22
N ARG A 1219 -1.76 -60.93 -43.13
CA ARG A 1219 -1.09 -62.17 -42.76
C ARG A 1219 0.23 -61.92 -42.03
N SER A 1220 1.00 -60.91 -42.47
CA SER A 1220 2.23 -60.47 -41.80
C SER A 1220 1.94 -59.96 -40.38
N LEU A 1221 0.91 -59.13 -40.21
CA LEU A 1221 0.48 -58.67 -38.88
C LEU A 1221 0.14 -59.83 -37.95
N GLN A 1222 -0.69 -60.76 -38.42
CA GLN A 1222 -1.09 -61.94 -37.64
C GLN A 1222 0.09 -62.86 -37.31
N LYS A 1223 1.07 -62.98 -38.22
CA LYS A 1223 2.30 -63.73 -37.98
C LYS A 1223 3.10 -63.09 -36.84
N HIS A 1224 3.41 -61.81 -36.92
CA HIS A 1224 4.19 -61.12 -35.89
C HIS A 1224 3.46 -61.10 -34.53
N ILE A 1225 2.13 -60.90 -34.50
CA ILE A 1225 1.35 -60.98 -33.26
C ILE A 1225 1.46 -62.36 -32.61
N ARG A 1226 1.45 -63.45 -33.40
CA ARG A 1226 1.64 -64.81 -32.86
C ARG A 1226 3.04 -65.03 -32.29
N GLU A 1227 4.07 -64.41 -32.85
CA GLU A 1227 5.46 -64.50 -32.38
C GLU A 1227 5.69 -63.72 -31.07
N ILE A 1228 4.89 -62.68 -30.80
CA ILE A 1228 4.98 -61.86 -29.58
C ILE A 1228 4.22 -62.50 -28.41
N ARG A 1229 3.18 -63.29 -28.70
CA ARG A 1229 2.29 -63.85 -27.68
C ARG A 1229 3.03 -64.68 -26.63
N ILE A 1230 2.53 -64.56 -25.39
CA ILE A 1230 2.97 -65.37 -24.26
C ILE A 1230 2.51 -66.83 -24.51
N ASN A 1231 3.38 -67.78 -24.17
CA ASN A 1231 3.21 -69.18 -24.53
C ASN A 1231 1.91 -69.76 -23.92
N PRO A 1232 1.02 -70.43 -24.67
CA PRO A 1232 -0.27 -70.90 -24.17
C PRO A 1232 -0.20 -71.80 -22.92
N HIS A 1233 0.90 -72.52 -22.69
CA HIS A 1233 1.09 -73.29 -21.45
C HIS A 1233 1.21 -72.45 -20.17
N GLN A 1234 1.51 -71.15 -20.29
CA GLN A 1234 1.47 -70.19 -19.18
C GLN A 1234 0.10 -69.51 -19.02
N GLU A 1235 -0.79 -69.60 -20.03
CA GLU A 1235 -2.19 -69.14 -19.92
C GLU A 1235 -3.09 -70.16 -19.20
N ASP A 1236 -2.75 -71.46 -19.20
CA ASP A 1236 -3.50 -72.51 -18.50
C ASP A 1236 -3.05 -72.73 -17.04
N ALA A 1237 -1.88 -72.21 -16.66
CA ALA A 1237 -1.28 -72.36 -15.32
C ALA A 1237 -1.49 -71.13 -14.40
N ALA A 1238 -1.98 -70.02 -14.96
CA ALA A 1238 -2.33 -68.76 -14.29
C ALA A 1238 -3.85 -68.56 -14.31
#